data_AF-A0A255RAX8-F1
#
_entry.id   AF-A0A255RAX8-F1
#
_cell.length_a   1.000
_cell.length_b   1.000
_cell.length_c   1.000
_cell.angle_alpha   90.00
_cell.angle_beta   90.00
_cell.angle_gamma   90.00
#
_symmetry.space_group_name_H-M   'P 1'
#
loop_
_entity.id
_entity.type
_entity.pdbx_description
1 polymer ?
#
loop_
_entity_poly.entity_id
_entity_poly.type
_entity_poly.pdbx_seq_one_letter_code
_entity_poly.pdbx_strand_id
1 'polypeptide(L)'
;MSTDNIQVQPQIAATSGSVTCGKCSAANTAASQFCAGCGHSLYEKCKGCDRPVLLTQAFCGNCGEDLRASIEKQRQQLEQKLSDAVAATKRADYETARSLLSAVINKKSDYRYIDIARNAQVALDKIEQIASQLTSNATNAISSAQEAFEQEDYKRVIALLEPVPERLLNDDARRILDNSRLVIRQSETSTNELRKAIEARDYATAGQHLDVLLDQQPANEKYQRLAKQIGDKLQQKATRRLEQNRYRAAIDLLHSVPGIAKDEPYSELLDRVEKLVWVSNQFTGEPFATPSLGRLAKRWNELAPADTKAKEALSIIAKRIKADREDPRAMFATRGPKAHSWIGGNLNVLAFPSLIRGFDPVEIQRGSAEFNVAFGLALQGLDEVPIKDQFHQPKQSLLGRLRRKKLSSCWGFDIGSSAIHAVCLQRNEEDGTFSITDCFVKRFSDVGAQLKDRDLNQEWLKEAIAEFSADRDLSEVPVWVSLRGRELVTRFVQLPPVADKQAKALFEREIKDRIPVELDEVVLVKWLCELPSEDEDHGFGRPSFVAAAKKSHLEPFVATLEEAGLPVSGIQAAPIALVNFAALEFRDLLGGNDKENEDEQRPLDPDDRSEQKIPGVAIVDSGAETTTVCFVSKRAYWFWTIESGGGEFTRMIARSSQQTHAEAEQLKRDVASIDRPHHVMAPVEQRLDELRSRLDKIVTDAKKTSAPFEIVQTWCCGGGCKMHGWVKTILSDQASIDG
;
A
#
# COMPACT_ATOMS: atom_id res chain seq x y z
N MET A 1 -10.00 10.27 -110.03
CA MET A 1 -10.84 9.73 -108.95
C MET A 1 -11.04 10.87 -107.96
N SER A 2 -11.95 11.81 -108.23
CA SER A 2 -13.42 11.72 -107.97
C SER A 2 -13.65 11.48 -106.47
N THR A 3 -14.28 12.37 -105.69
CA THR A 3 -15.57 13.04 -105.97
C THR A 3 -15.74 14.36 -105.21
N ASP A 4 -16.54 15.23 -105.81
CA ASP A 4 -17.15 16.44 -105.26
C ASP A 4 -17.87 16.23 -103.93
N ASN A 5 -17.95 17.29 -103.11
CA ASN A 5 -19.24 17.70 -102.57
C ASN A 5 -19.28 19.21 -102.32
N ILE A 6 -20.26 19.85 -102.94
CA ILE A 6 -20.49 21.30 -102.96
C ILE A 6 -21.24 21.73 -101.69
N GLN A 7 -20.71 22.83 -101.12
CA GLN A 7 -21.28 23.85 -100.23
C GLN A 7 -22.71 23.69 -99.67
N VAL A 8 -22.82 24.01 -98.38
CA VAL A 8 -23.76 25.04 -97.91
C VAL A 8 -23.04 25.96 -96.90
N GLN A 9 -22.77 27.20 -97.29
CA GLN A 9 -22.40 28.29 -96.37
C GLN A 9 -23.66 28.82 -95.67
N PRO A 10 -23.60 29.14 -94.36
CA PRO A 10 -24.36 30.24 -93.80
C PRO A 10 -23.48 31.48 -93.83
N GLN A 11 -23.76 32.38 -94.77
CA GLN A 11 -23.28 33.76 -94.71
C GLN A 11 -23.91 34.43 -93.47
N ILE A 12 -23.09 34.75 -92.47
CA ILE A 12 -23.43 35.74 -91.46
C ILE A 12 -22.69 37.02 -91.83
N ALA A 13 -23.49 38.02 -92.14
CA ALA A 13 -23.14 39.32 -92.66
C ALA A 13 -21.99 39.97 -91.88
N ALA A 14 -21.01 40.48 -92.64
CA ALA A 14 -20.08 41.47 -92.15
C ALA A 14 -20.85 42.76 -91.84
N THR A 15 -21.40 42.85 -90.63
CA THR A 15 -21.76 44.14 -90.06
C THR A 15 -20.48 44.94 -89.89
N SER A 16 -20.38 46.02 -90.66
CA SER A 16 -19.33 47.03 -90.67
C SER A 16 -19.32 47.86 -89.38
N GLY A 17 -19.24 47.19 -88.23
CA GLY A 17 -19.04 47.79 -86.92
C GLY A 17 -17.56 47.79 -86.56
N SER A 18 -16.96 48.96 -86.38
CA SER A 18 -15.67 49.08 -85.70
C SER A 18 -15.88 48.97 -84.19
N VAL A 19 -15.12 48.13 -83.50
CA VAL A 19 -15.10 48.03 -82.04
C VAL A 19 -13.80 48.60 -81.49
N THR A 20 -13.92 49.44 -80.47
CA THR A 20 -12.77 50.11 -79.85
C THR A 20 -12.23 49.26 -78.70
N CYS A 21 -10.93 49.00 -78.70
CA CYS A 21 -10.28 48.30 -77.61
C CYS A 21 -10.31 49.15 -76.33
N GLY A 22 -10.85 48.61 -75.24
CA GLY A 22 -10.87 49.32 -73.95
C GLY A 22 -9.48 49.59 -73.33
N LYS A 23 -8.45 48.84 -73.74
CA LYS A 23 -7.08 48.96 -73.21
C LYS A 23 -6.23 50.03 -73.93
N CYS A 24 -6.27 50.05 -75.26
CA CYS A 24 -5.37 50.90 -76.08
C CYS A 24 -6.09 51.83 -77.05
N SER A 25 -7.42 51.81 -77.06
CA SER A 25 -8.28 52.63 -77.92
C SER A 25 -8.14 52.37 -79.43
N ALA A 26 -7.36 51.37 -79.86
CA ALA A 26 -7.28 50.97 -81.26
C ALA A 26 -8.64 50.48 -81.78
N ALA A 27 -8.99 50.87 -83.01
CA ALA A 27 -10.17 50.37 -83.71
C ALA A 27 -9.90 48.97 -84.26
N ASN A 28 -10.88 48.07 -84.09
CA ASN A 28 -10.81 46.68 -84.56
C ASN A 28 -12.11 46.36 -85.31
N THR A 29 -12.07 45.32 -86.14
CA THR A 29 -13.31 44.82 -86.77
C THR A 29 -14.13 44.05 -85.73
N ALA A 30 -15.46 44.09 -85.82
CA ALA A 30 -16.36 43.36 -84.91
C ALA A 30 -16.16 41.81 -84.90
N ALA A 31 -15.47 41.25 -85.91
CA ALA A 31 -15.12 39.83 -85.93
C ALA A 31 -13.86 39.49 -85.10
N SER A 32 -13.07 40.48 -84.72
CA SER A 32 -11.80 40.28 -84.01
C SER A 32 -12.03 39.88 -82.55
N GLN A 33 -11.53 38.71 -82.14
CA GLN A 33 -11.60 38.29 -80.72
C GLN A 33 -10.59 39.04 -79.84
N PHE A 34 -9.46 39.43 -80.41
CA PHE A 34 -8.37 40.15 -79.76
C PHE A 34 -8.06 41.45 -80.51
N CYS A 35 -7.57 42.44 -79.78
CA CYS A 35 -7.19 43.72 -80.34
C CYS A 35 -5.94 43.59 -81.23
N ALA A 36 -5.98 44.10 -82.45
CA ALA A 36 -4.84 44.12 -83.38
C ALA A 36 -3.68 45.01 -82.90
N GLY A 37 -3.94 46.02 -82.08
CA GLY A 37 -2.91 46.93 -81.56
C GLY A 37 -2.20 46.42 -80.31
N CYS A 38 -2.89 45.74 -79.40
CA CYS A 38 -2.32 45.35 -78.09
C CYS A 38 -2.59 43.89 -77.66
N GLY A 39 -3.25 43.09 -78.50
CA GLY A 39 -3.55 41.67 -78.26
C GLY A 39 -4.59 41.39 -77.17
N HIS A 40 -5.22 42.41 -76.57
CA HIS A 40 -6.17 42.23 -75.47
C HIS A 40 -7.52 41.70 -75.97
N SER A 41 -8.19 40.85 -75.17
CA SER A 41 -9.53 40.37 -75.52
C SER A 41 -10.49 41.55 -75.69
N LEU A 42 -11.28 41.51 -76.76
CA LEU A 42 -12.30 42.52 -77.03
C LEU A 42 -13.66 42.13 -76.45
N TYR A 43 -13.86 40.83 -76.21
CA TYR A 43 -15.12 40.25 -75.74
C TYR A 43 -14.95 39.44 -74.46
N GLU A 44 -16.02 39.40 -73.66
CA GLU A 44 -16.22 38.49 -72.54
C GLU A 44 -17.65 37.94 -72.57
N LYS A 45 -17.94 36.92 -71.75
CA LYS A 45 -19.32 36.42 -71.62
C LYS A 45 -20.13 37.29 -70.66
N CYS A 46 -21.34 37.66 -71.06
CA CYS A 46 -22.30 38.34 -70.21
C CYS A 46 -22.66 37.47 -68.99
N LYS A 47 -22.70 38.04 -67.79
CA LYS A 47 -23.03 37.30 -66.56
C LYS A 47 -24.49 36.89 -66.43
N GLY A 48 -25.40 37.52 -67.19
CA GLY A 48 -26.83 37.19 -67.17
C GLY A 48 -27.29 36.22 -68.27
N CYS A 49 -26.61 36.16 -69.41
CA CYS A 49 -27.05 35.33 -70.55
C CYS A 49 -25.93 34.63 -71.35
N ASP A 50 -24.68 34.69 -70.88
CA ASP A 50 -23.48 34.09 -71.48
C ASP A 50 -23.11 34.49 -72.92
N ARG A 51 -23.92 35.34 -73.56
CA ARG A 51 -23.60 35.88 -74.89
C ARG A 51 -22.38 36.79 -74.84
N PRO A 52 -21.56 36.83 -75.91
CA PRO A 52 -20.38 37.68 -75.98
C PRO A 52 -20.79 39.16 -75.92
N VAL A 53 -20.18 39.90 -75.01
CA VAL A 53 -20.33 41.35 -74.83
C VAL A 53 -18.95 42.00 -74.92
N LEU A 54 -18.89 43.25 -75.39
CA LEU A 54 -17.62 43.99 -75.42
C LEU A 54 -17.19 44.35 -74.00
N LEU A 55 -15.88 44.32 -73.70
CA LEU A 55 -15.37 44.73 -72.38
C LEU A 55 -15.67 46.20 -72.05
N THR A 56 -15.95 47.03 -73.06
CA THR A 56 -16.30 48.46 -72.94
C THR A 56 -17.82 48.72 -72.87
N GLN A 57 -18.64 47.68 -73.03
CA GLN A 57 -20.09 47.80 -73.10
C GLN A 57 -20.71 48.06 -71.73
N ALA A 58 -21.67 48.99 -71.66
CA ALA A 58 -22.33 49.37 -70.41
C ALA A 58 -23.42 48.38 -69.98
N PHE A 59 -24.30 48.00 -70.91
CA PHE A 59 -25.41 47.07 -70.69
C PHE A 59 -25.39 45.98 -71.75
N CYS A 60 -25.73 44.75 -71.38
CA CYS A 60 -25.86 43.67 -72.34
C CYS A 60 -27.00 43.96 -73.32
N GLY A 61 -26.68 44.09 -74.61
CA GLY A 61 -27.66 44.36 -75.66
C GLY A 61 -28.66 43.22 -75.90
N ASN A 62 -28.49 42.06 -75.24
CA ASN A 62 -29.38 40.91 -75.35
C ASN A 62 -30.33 40.73 -74.15
N CYS A 63 -29.82 40.82 -72.92
CA CYS A 63 -30.62 40.56 -71.71
C CYS A 63 -30.77 41.77 -70.78
N GLY A 64 -30.18 42.91 -71.10
CA GLY A 64 -30.27 44.13 -70.30
C GLY A 64 -29.36 44.19 -69.05
N GLU A 65 -28.56 43.16 -68.79
CA GLU A 65 -27.64 43.11 -67.63
C GLU A 65 -26.73 44.35 -67.56
N ASP A 66 -26.61 44.97 -66.39
CA ASP A 66 -25.70 46.09 -66.14
C ASP A 66 -24.26 45.57 -65.94
N LEU A 67 -23.49 45.57 -67.02
CA LEU A 67 -22.12 45.07 -67.04
C LEU A 67 -21.19 46.01 -66.25
N ARG A 68 -21.47 47.32 -66.20
CA ARG A 68 -20.70 48.27 -65.39
C ARG A 68 -20.88 48.01 -63.90
N ALA A 69 -22.11 47.80 -63.45
CA ALA A 69 -22.38 47.42 -62.06
C ALA A 69 -21.69 46.11 -61.67
N SER A 70 -21.64 45.13 -62.59
CA SER A 70 -20.93 43.86 -62.39
C SER A 70 -19.41 44.05 -62.25
N ILE A 71 -18.81 44.87 -63.12
CA ILE A 71 -17.38 45.22 -63.09
C ILE A 71 -17.04 45.95 -61.78
N GLU A 72 -17.86 46.92 -61.37
CA GLU A 72 -17.69 47.70 -60.14
C GLU A 72 -17.83 46.83 -58.90
N LYS A 73 -18.82 45.93 -58.85
CA LYS A 73 -18.95 44.94 -57.77
C LYS A 73 -17.72 44.04 -57.66
N GLN A 74 -17.18 43.58 -58.79
CA GLN A 74 -15.96 42.79 -58.81
C GLN A 74 -14.74 43.62 -58.39
N ARG A 75 -14.67 44.90 -58.74
CA ARG A 75 -13.64 45.84 -58.29
C ARG A 75 -13.64 45.95 -56.76
N GLN A 76 -14.80 46.20 -56.16
CA GLN A 76 -14.99 46.29 -54.71
C GLN A 76 -14.57 44.99 -54.00
N GLN A 77 -14.89 43.83 -54.57
CA GLN A 77 -14.43 42.54 -54.01
C GLN A 77 -12.91 42.38 -54.03
N LEU A 78 -12.23 42.87 -55.08
CA LEU A 78 -10.77 42.83 -55.17
C LEU A 78 -10.11 43.82 -54.19
N GLU A 79 -10.70 45.01 -54.02
CA GLU A 79 -10.28 46.01 -53.03
C GLU A 79 -10.47 45.48 -51.60
N GLN A 80 -11.58 44.78 -51.32
CA GLN A 80 -11.80 44.13 -50.04
C GLN A 80 -10.73 43.06 -49.76
N LYS A 81 -10.38 42.23 -50.74
CA LYS A 81 -9.28 41.24 -50.58
C LYS A 81 -7.94 41.89 -50.28
N LEU A 82 -7.67 43.06 -50.88
CA LEU A 82 -6.46 43.84 -50.59
C LEU A 82 -6.45 44.29 -49.12
N SER A 83 -7.59 44.80 -48.62
CA SER A 83 -7.78 45.19 -47.22
C SER A 83 -7.62 43.99 -46.27
N ASP A 84 -8.24 42.86 -46.59
CA ASP A 84 -8.17 41.63 -45.81
C ASP A 84 -6.73 41.08 -45.74
N ALA A 85 -5.95 41.23 -46.82
CA ALA A 85 -4.54 40.84 -46.84
C ALA A 85 -3.70 41.70 -45.90
N VAL A 86 -3.98 43.01 -45.82
CA VAL A 86 -3.35 43.90 -44.84
C VAL A 86 -3.74 43.50 -43.42
N ALA A 87 -5.01 43.15 -43.18
CA ALA A 87 -5.47 42.68 -41.87
C ALA A 87 -4.82 41.33 -41.47
N ALA A 88 -4.67 40.40 -42.42
CA ALA A 88 -3.97 39.13 -42.21
C ALA A 88 -2.47 39.35 -41.89
N THR A 89 -1.83 40.27 -42.60
CA THR A 89 -0.43 40.67 -42.34
C THR A 89 -0.26 41.23 -40.93
N LYS A 90 -1.18 42.07 -40.44
CA LYS A 90 -1.16 42.59 -39.06
C LYS A 90 -1.26 41.49 -38.00
N ARG A 91 -1.87 40.34 -38.33
CA ARG A 91 -1.98 39.16 -37.47
C ARG A 91 -0.83 38.16 -37.67
N ALA A 92 0.21 38.51 -38.42
CA ALA A 92 1.29 37.62 -38.85
C ALA A 92 0.81 36.36 -39.61
N ASP A 93 -0.36 36.43 -40.25
CA ASP A 93 -0.91 35.37 -41.10
C ASP A 93 -0.51 35.63 -42.57
N TYR A 94 0.76 35.36 -42.86
CA TYR A 94 1.36 35.65 -44.17
C TYR A 94 0.86 34.72 -45.27
N GLU A 95 0.45 33.49 -44.95
CA GLU A 95 -0.13 32.58 -45.94
C GLU A 95 -1.47 33.10 -46.46
N THR A 96 -2.37 33.51 -45.56
CA THR A 96 -3.64 34.13 -45.94
C THR A 96 -3.42 35.43 -46.72
N ALA A 97 -2.48 36.28 -46.27
CA ALA A 97 -2.14 37.51 -46.99
C ALA A 97 -1.65 37.24 -48.42
N ARG A 98 -0.75 36.27 -48.61
CA ARG A 98 -0.24 35.85 -49.92
C ARG A 98 -1.35 35.31 -50.82
N SER A 99 -2.23 34.47 -50.27
CA SER A 99 -3.36 33.88 -51.01
C SER A 99 -4.32 34.96 -51.52
N LEU A 100 -4.70 35.90 -50.65
CA LEU A 100 -5.58 37.02 -50.99
C LEU A 100 -4.98 37.93 -52.06
N LEU A 101 -3.69 38.27 -51.94
CA LEU A 101 -3.00 39.12 -52.93
C LEU A 101 -2.80 38.39 -54.27
N SER A 102 -2.45 37.10 -54.24
CA SER A 102 -2.34 36.28 -55.45
C SER A 102 -3.66 36.22 -56.22
N ALA A 103 -4.80 36.09 -55.50
CA ALA A 103 -6.12 36.11 -56.12
C ALA A 103 -6.43 37.44 -56.83
N VAL A 104 -5.88 38.57 -56.35
CA VAL A 104 -6.00 39.89 -56.97
C VAL A 104 -5.03 40.03 -58.15
N ILE A 105 -3.76 39.63 -57.99
CA ILE A 105 -2.71 39.67 -59.02
C ILE A 105 -3.11 38.85 -60.26
N ASN A 106 -3.81 37.74 -60.09
CA ASN A 106 -4.31 36.90 -61.19
C ASN A 106 -5.28 37.64 -62.14
N LYS A 107 -5.77 38.83 -61.78
CA LYS A 107 -6.59 39.69 -62.65
C LYS A 107 -5.80 40.65 -63.53
N LYS A 108 -4.45 40.64 -63.47
CA LYS A 108 -3.55 41.52 -64.25
C LYS A 108 -3.75 41.49 -65.77
N SER A 109 -4.35 40.42 -66.30
CA SER A 109 -4.63 40.27 -67.72
C SER A 109 -5.85 41.05 -68.18
N ASP A 110 -6.66 41.60 -67.29
CA ASP A 110 -7.83 42.44 -67.57
C ASP A 110 -7.47 43.91 -67.31
N TYR A 111 -7.61 44.77 -68.34
CA TYR A 111 -7.18 46.16 -68.25
C TYR A 111 -7.95 46.96 -67.21
N ARG A 112 -9.16 46.52 -66.84
CA ARG A 112 -10.06 47.20 -65.88
C ARG A 112 -9.59 47.09 -64.43
N TYR A 113 -8.70 46.13 -64.14
CA TYR A 113 -8.19 45.84 -62.80
C TYR A 113 -6.66 45.97 -62.69
N ILE A 114 -6.00 46.51 -63.72
CA ILE A 114 -4.53 46.52 -63.82
C ILE A 114 -3.87 47.38 -62.74
N ASP A 115 -4.54 48.45 -62.30
CA ASP A 115 -4.15 49.32 -61.19
C ASP A 115 -4.19 48.58 -59.85
N ILE A 116 -5.30 47.90 -59.56
CA ILE A 116 -5.48 47.14 -58.32
C ILE A 116 -4.52 45.93 -58.29
N ALA A 117 -4.33 45.23 -59.41
CA ALA A 117 -3.38 44.14 -59.53
C ALA A 117 -1.92 44.60 -59.32
N ARG A 118 -1.55 45.79 -59.82
CA ARG A 118 -0.24 46.41 -59.54
C ARG A 118 -0.07 46.73 -58.06
N ASN A 119 -1.09 47.33 -57.44
CA ASN A 119 -1.06 47.63 -56.00
C ASN A 119 -0.93 46.34 -55.16
N ALA A 120 -1.60 45.26 -55.56
CA ALA A 120 -1.48 43.96 -54.92
C ALA A 120 -0.07 43.36 -55.06
N GLN A 121 0.60 43.53 -56.21
CA GLN A 121 1.98 43.09 -56.39
C GLN A 121 2.94 43.87 -55.47
N VAL A 122 2.82 45.20 -55.43
CA VAL A 122 3.65 46.04 -54.53
C VAL A 122 3.42 45.66 -53.06
N ALA A 123 2.18 45.38 -52.67
CA ALA A 123 1.85 44.92 -51.33
C ALA A 123 2.46 43.54 -51.04
N LEU A 124 2.41 42.61 -52.00
CA LEU A 124 2.97 41.27 -51.87
C LEU A 124 4.48 41.32 -51.66
N ASP A 125 5.21 42.06 -52.50
CA ASP A 125 6.67 42.19 -52.40
C ASP A 125 7.08 42.75 -51.02
N LYS A 126 6.33 43.74 -50.52
CA LYS A 126 6.56 44.33 -49.19
C LYS A 126 6.25 43.34 -48.06
N ILE A 127 5.18 42.56 -48.19
CA ILE A 127 4.79 41.53 -47.21
C ILE A 127 5.82 40.41 -47.19
N GLU A 128 6.35 39.99 -48.34
CA GLU A 128 7.40 38.97 -48.40
C GLU A 128 8.68 39.42 -47.72
N GLN A 129 9.10 40.67 -47.93
CA GLN A 129 10.25 41.24 -47.23
C GLN A 129 10.03 41.29 -45.71
N ILE A 130 8.86 41.76 -45.26
CA ILE A 130 8.51 41.81 -43.83
C ILE A 130 8.44 40.40 -43.23
N ALA A 131 7.79 39.45 -43.92
CA ALA A 131 7.63 38.08 -43.46
C ALA A 131 8.98 37.37 -43.35
N SER A 132 9.87 37.54 -44.33
CA SER A 132 11.22 36.97 -44.30
C SER A 132 12.02 37.50 -43.11
N GLN A 133 12.01 38.81 -42.89
CA GLN A 133 12.72 39.43 -41.77
C GLN A 133 12.18 38.96 -40.42
N LEU A 134 10.87 38.96 -40.24
CA LEU A 134 10.25 38.57 -38.96
C LEU A 134 10.39 37.08 -38.68
N THR A 135 10.31 36.23 -39.70
CA THR A 135 10.55 34.79 -39.56
C THR A 135 12.00 34.54 -39.13
N SER A 136 12.97 35.19 -39.77
CA SER A 136 14.40 35.10 -39.39
C SER A 136 14.64 35.57 -37.95
N ASN A 137 14.08 36.71 -37.57
CA ASN A 137 14.17 37.21 -36.19
C ASN A 137 13.56 36.24 -35.18
N ALA A 138 12.38 35.66 -35.50
CA ALA A 138 11.72 34.68 -34.65
C ALA A 138 12.57 33.40 -34.49
N THR A 139 13.15 32.87 -35.57
CA THR A 139 14.05 31.72 -35.52
C THR A 139 15.26 31.99 -34.62
N ASN A 140 15.89 33.15 -34.74
CA ASN A 140 17.03 33.54 -33.90
C ASN A 140 16.64 33.69 -32.42
N ALA A 141 15.48 34.30 -32.16
CA ALA A 141 14.95 34.45 -30.80
C ALA A 141 14.63 33.09 -30.16
N ILE A 142 14.01 32.16 -30.92
CA ILE A 142 13.73 30.80 -30.46
C ILE A 142 15.02 30.03 -30.13
N SER A 143 16.03 30.09 -31.01
CA SER A 143 17.32 29.44 -30.75
C SER A 143 17.99 30.01 -29.49
N SER A 144 18.04 31.34 -29.36
CA SER A 144 18.64 31.99 -28.18
C SER A 144 17.86 31.70 -26.89
N ALA A 145 16.53 31.53 -27.00
CA ALA A 145 15.68 31.19 -25.87
C ALA A 145 15.87 29.73 -25.45
N GLN A 146 16.12 28.81 -26.39
CA GLN A 146 16.47 27.42 -26.07
C GLN A 146 17.80 27.36 -25.29
N GLU A 147 18.83 28.07 -25.76
CA GLU A 147 20.11 28.17 -25.04
C GLU A 147 19.93 28.78 -23.63
N ALA A 148 19.14 29.86 -23.52
CA ALA A 148 18.84 30.47 -22.22
C ALA A 148 18.07 29.52 -21.29
N PHE A 149 17.17 28.70 -21.83
CA PHE A 149 16.41 27.71 -21.07
C PHE A 149 17.31 26.57 -20.56
N GLU A 150 18.27 26.11 -21.37
CA GLU A 150 19.30 25.13 -20.96
C GLU A 150 20.22 25.68 -19.86
N GLN A 151 20.39 26.99 -19.81
CA GLN A 151 21.14 27.70 -18.76
C GLN A 151 20.25 28.13 -17.56
N GLU A 152 18.98 27.73 -17.54
CA GLU A 152 17.98 28.09 -16.52
C GLU A 152 17.74 29.61 -16.37
N ASP A 153 18.08 30.42 -17.39
CA ASP A 153 17.81 31.87 -17.43
C ASP A 153 16.39 32.15 -17.94
N TYR A 154 15.40 31.77 -17.14
CA TYR A 154 13.97 31.89 -17.47
C TYR A 154 13.53 33.33 -17.74
N LYS A 155 14.19 34.33 -17.13
CA LYS A 155 13.91 35.75 -17.41
C LYS A 155 14.30 36.12 -18.83
N ARG A 156 15.47 35.65 -19.28
CA ARG A 156 15.93 35.85 -20.66
C ARG A 156 15.06 35.09 -21.66
N VAL A 157 14.60 33.87 -21.33
CA VAL A 157 13.64 33.13 -22.16
C VAL A 157 12.37 33.97 -22.40
N ILE A 158 11.77 34.50 -21.34
CA ILE A 158 10.57 35.35 -21.44
C ILE A 158 10.86 36.59 -22.29
N ALA A 159 11.97 37.30 -22.01
CA ALA A 159 12.34 38.51 -22.75
C ALA A 159 12.57 38.27 -24.26
N LEU A 160 13.07 37.09 -24.64
CA LEU A 160 13.32 36.71 -26.03
C LEU A 160 12.05 36.28 -26.77
N LEU A 161 11.14 35.56 -26.10
CA LEU A 161 9.97 34.95 -26.77
C LEU A 161 8.69 35.79 -26.66
N GLU A 162 8.51 36.59 -25.62
CA GLU A 162 7.31 37.41 -25.43
C GLU A 162 7.05 38.43 -26.54
N PRO A 163 8.07 39.06 -27.17
CA PRO A 163 7.87 39.93 -28.33
C PRO A 163 7.56 39.17 -29.64
N VAL A 164 7.74 37.85 -29.70
CA VAL A 164 7.55 37.06 -30.92
C VAL A 164 6.06 36.77 -31.11
N PRO A 165 5.46 37.08 -32.28
CA PRO A 165 4.07 36.74 -32.56
C PRO A 165 3.78 35.26 -32.36
N GLU A 166 2.68 34.94 -31.70
CA GLU A 166 2.31 33.55 -31.33
C GLU A 166 2.30 32.57 -32.51
N ARG A 167 1.90 33.04 -33.70
CA ARG A 167 1.89 32.24 -34.94
C ARG A 167 3.28 31.84 -35.45
N LEU A 168 4.33 32.54 -35.01
CA LEU A 168 5.72 32.27 -35.38
C LEU A 168 6.45 31.43 -34.32
N LEU A 169 5.83 31.19 -33.15
CA LEU A 169 6.35 30.27 -32.16
C LEU A 169 6.03 28.83 -32.57
N ASN A 170 7.03 27.95 -32.47
CA ASN A 170 6.81 26.51 -32.52
C ASN A 170 6.35 25.97 -31.16
N ASP A 171 5.95 24.70 -31.10
CA ASP A 171 5.39 24.09 -29.89
C ASP A 171 6.40 24.03 -28.73
N ASP A 172 7.68 23.80 -29.03
CA ASP A 172 8.73 23.82 -28.02
C ASP A 172 8.95 25.22 -27.44
N ALA A 173 8.98 26.26 -28.28
CA ALA A 173 9.11 27.65 -27.85
C ALA A 173 7.94 28.07 -26.95
N ARG A 174 6.70 27.67 -27.29
CA ARG A 174 5.52 27.87 -26.44
C ARG A 174 5.69 27.18 -25.08
N ARG A 175 6.08 25.90 -25.10
CA ARG A 175 6.30 25.11 -23.88
C ARG A 175 7.35 25.71 -22.96
N ILE A 176 8.51 26.11 -23.48
CA ILE A 176 9.57 26.71 -22.65
C ILE A 176 9.18 28.10 -22.14
N LEU A 177 8.43 28.89 -22.91
CA LEU A 177 7.90 30.18 -22.46
C LEU A 177 6.91 30.02 -21.31
N ASP A 178 5.96 29.10 -21.44
CA ASP A 178 4.95 28.84 -20.40
C ASP A 178 5.59 28.27 -19.13
N ASN A 179 6.55 27.36 -19.26
CA ASN A 179 7.33 26.86 -18.14
C ASN A 179 8.11 27.98 -17.45
N SER A 180 8.84 28.79 -18.22
CA SER A 180 9.60 29.93 -17.70
C SER A 180 8.71 30.92 -16.93
N ARG A 181 7.51 31.22 -17.44
CA ARG A 181 6.50 32.05 -16.75
C ARG A 181 6.00 31.43 -15.46
N LEU A 182 5.83 30.11 -15.42
CA LEU A 182 5.41 29.40 -14.22
C LEU A 182 6.50 29.48 -13.15
N VAL A 183 7.75 29.19 -13.51
CA VAL A 183 8.89 29.22 -12.58
C VAL A 183 9.08 30.63 -12.01
N ILE A 184 9.05 31.67 -12.84
CA ILE A 184 9.16 33.07 -12.36
C ILE A 184 8.04 33.42 -11.40
N ARG A 185 6.78 33.10 -11.72
CA ARG A 185 5.65 33.34 -10.81
C ARG A 185 5.82 32.62 -9.47
N GLN A 186 6.23 31.35 -9.48
CA GLN A 186 6.47 30.59 -8.26
C GLN A 186 7.59 31.19 -7.40
N SER A 187 8.66 31.67 -8.03
CA SER A 187 9.76 32.35 -7.35
C SER A 187 9.30 33.67 -6.72
N GLU A 188 8.48 34.46 -7.44
CA GLU A 188 7.88 35.69 -6.90
C GLU A 188 6.94 35.42 -5.73
N THR A 189 6.07 34.41 -5.84
CA THR A 189 5.20 33.98 -4.75
C THR A 189 6.02 33.57 -3.53
N SER A 190 7.02 32.70 -3.71
CA SER A 190 7.86 32.23 -2.60
C SER A 190 8.65 33.37 -1.96
N THR A 191 9.12 34.34 -2.75
CA THR A 191 9.79 35.55 -2.24
C THR A 191 8.84 36.40 -1.39
N ASN A 192 7.60 36.58 -1.84
CA ASN A 192 6.59 37.35 -1.11
C ASN A 192 6.17 36.65 0.20
N GLU A 193 5.94 35.34 0.17
CA GLU A 193 5.59 34.56 1.36
C GLU A 193 6.76 34.47 2.35
N LEU A 194 7.99 34.31 1.86
CA LEU A 194 9.20 34.41 2.69
C LEU A 194 9.25 35.75 3.45
N ARG A 195 8.98 36.86 2.75
CA ARG A 195 8.96 38.19 3.37
C ARG A 195 7.90 38.28 4.47
N LYS A 196 6.66 37.86 4.19
CA LYS A 196 5.57 37.85 5.17
C LYS A 196 5.91 36.98 6.39
N ALA A 197 6.48 35.79 6.17
CA ALA A 197 6.86 34.87 7.22
C ALA A 197 7.95 35.46 8.13
N ILE A 198 8.94 36.15 7.56
CA ILE A 198 9.99 36.84 8.32
C ILE A 198 9.40 37.99 9.15
N GLU A 199 8.51 38.80 8.57
CA GLU A 199 7.81 39.89 9.26
C GLU A 199 6.97 39.34 10.44
N ALA A 200 6.28 38.21 10.23
CA ALA A 200 5.51 37.50 11.25
C ALA A 200 6.36 36.70 12.26
N ARG A 201 7.69 36.61 12.07
CA ARG A 201 8.62 35.76 12.83
C ARG A 201 8.27 34.26 12.78
N ASP A 202 7.55 33.86 11.74
CA ASP A 202 7.27 32.46 11.41
C ASP A 202 8.45 31.86 10.66
N TYR A 203 9.46 31.46 11.43
CA TYR A 203 10.70 30.91 10.87
C TYR A 203 10.52 29.53 10.23
N ALA A 204 9.45 28.79 10.58
CA ALA A 204 9.20 27.47 9.99
C ALA A 204 8.77 27.63 8.53
N THR A 205 7.75 28.45 8.29
CA THR A 205 7.29 28.81 6.94
C THR A 205 8.38 29.52 6.13
N ALA A 206 9.14 30.41 6.77
CA ALA A 206 10.28 31.07 6.11
C ALA A 206 11.36 30.08 5.66
N GLY A 207 11.65 29.04 6.46
CA GLY A 207 12.60 27.99 6.12
C GLY A 207 12.17 27.18 4.89
N GLN A 208 10.89 26.79 4.83
CA GLN A 208 10.34 26.05 3.68
C GLN A 208 10.44 26.83 2.37
N HIS A 209 10.08 28.13 2.37
CA HIS A 209 10.20 28.96 1.18
C HIS A 209 11.65 29.23 0.78
N LEU A 210 12.59 29.22 1.73
CA LEU A 210 14.02 29.35 1.42
C LEU A 210 14.58 28.12 0.72
N ASP A 211 14.19 26.90 1.11
CA ASP A 211 14.60 25.69 0.40
C ASP A 211 14.09 25.73 -1.05
N VAL A 212 12.82 26.08 -1.27
CA VAL A 212 12.27 26.25 -2.63
C VAL A 212 13.07 27.27 -3.44
N LEU A 213 13.40 28.43 -2.84
CA LEU A 213 14.15 29.48 -3.52
C LEU A 213 15.62 29.11 -3.77
N LEU A 214 16.23 28.30 -2.90
CA LEU A 214 17.61 27.83 -3.04
C LEU A 214 17.73 26.66 -4.02
N ASP A 215 16.72 25.81 -4.13
CA ASP A 215 16.64 24.80 -5.19
C ASP A 215 16.57 25.48 -6.57
N GLN A 216 15.86 26.60 -6.67
CA GLN A 216 15.77 27.40 -7.91
C GLN A 216 16.99 28.29 -8.16
N GLN A 217 17.65 28.77 -7.10
CA GLN A 217 18.80 29.69 -7.20
C GLN A 217 19.92 29.26 -6.24
N PRO A 218 20.61 28.14 -6.51
CA PRO A 218 21.58 27.58 -5.58
C PRO A 218 22.73 28.52 -5.25
N ALA A 219 23.12 29.39 -6.19
CA ALA A 219 24.21 30.35 -6.04
C ALA A 219 23.82 31.69 -5.37
N ASN A 220 22.56 31.87 -4.95
CA ASN A 220 22.11 33.13 -4.36
C ASN A 220 22.63 33.31 -2.92
N GLU A 221 23.75 34.03 -2.77
CA GLU A 221 24.40 34.26 -1.47
C GLU A 221 23.47 34.89 -0.42
N LYS A 222 22.49 35.71 -0.82
CA LYS A 222 21.56 36.34 0.13
C LYS A 222 20.63 35.31 0.75
N TYR A 223 20.05 34.43 -0.08
CA TYR A 223 19.20 33.34 0.39
C TYR A 223 20.00 32.31 1.18
N GLN A 224 21.23 31.99 0.78
CA GLN A 224 22.11 31.10 1.56
C GLN A 224 22.39 31.65 2.96
N ARG A 225 22.78 32.92 3.08
CA ARG A 225 23.04 33.57 4.38
C ARG A 225 21.78 33.61 5.24
N LEU A 226 20.64 33.96 4.64
CA LEU A 226 19.36 34.04 5.36
C LEU A 226 18.87 32.66 5.82
N ALA A 227 19.05 31.62 5.00
CA ALA A 227 18.73 30.24 5.36
C ALA A 227 19.57 29.74 6.53
N LYS A 228 20.87 30.05 6.57
CA LYS A 228 21.72 29.78 7.75
C LYS A 228 21.20 30.49 9.00
N GLN A 229 20.90 31.79 8.91
CA GLN A 229 20.37 32.56 10.05
C GLN A 229 19.01 32.04 10.56
N ILE A 230 18.12 31.63 9.65
CA ILE A 230 16.82 31.06 10.01
C ILE A 230 17.00 29.66 10.61
N GLY A 231 17.89 28.85 10.04
CA GLY A 231 18.29 27.56 10.58
C GLY A 231 18.77 27.67 12.03
N ASP A 232 19.71 28.57 12.32
CA ASP A 232 20.22 28.82 13.68
C ASP A 232 19.08 29.18 14.65
N LYS A 233 18.15 30.05 14.22
CA LYS A 233 16.99 30.43 15.04
C LYS A 233 16.04 29.27 15.29
N LEU A 234 15.80 28.42 14.29
CA LEU A 234 14.96 27.23 14.42
C LEU A 234 15.59 26.23 15.37
N GLN A 235 16.90 25.95 15.24
CA GLN A 235 17.65 25.09 16.15
C GLN A 235 17.58 25.62 17.60
N GLN A 236 17.83 26.91 17.82
CA GLN A 236 17.69 27.54 19.15
C GLN A 236 16.28 27.42 19.73
N LYS A 237 15.24 27.66 18.91
CA LYS A 237 13.85 27.48 19.32
C LYS A 237 13.55 26.01 19.66
N ALA A 238 14.05 25.07 18.86
CA ALA A 238 13.88 23.63 19.10
C ALA A 238 14.54 23.20 20.41
N THR A 239 15.77 23.63 20.68
CA THR A 239 16.46 23.40 21.97
C THR A 239 15.62 23.93 23.14
N ARG A 240 15.09 25.15 23.03
CA ARG A 240 14.22 25.70 24.09
C ARG A 240 12.92 24.90 24.27
N ARG A 241 12.33 24.37 23.20
CA ARG A 241 11.16 23.46 23.30
C ARG A 241 11.53 22.14 23.97
N LEU A 242 12.71 21.62 23.69
CA LEU A 242 13.24 20.42 24.31
C LEU A 242 13.45 20.59 25.82
N GLU A 243 14.05 21.70 26.24
CA GLU A 243 14.20 22.07 27.67
C GLU A 243 12.86 22.23 28.40
N GLN A 244 11.80 22.56 27.67
CA GLN A 244 10.42 22.63 28.17
C GLN A 244 9.70 21.29 28.14
N ASN A 245 10.38 20.19 27.82
CA ASN A 245 9.83 18.85 27.61
C ASN A 245 8.72 18.80 26.53
N ARG A 246 8.80 19.68 25.51
CA ARG A 246 7.86 19.73 24.38
C ARG A 246 8.48 19.09 23.15
N TYR A 247 8.69 17.78 23.19
CA TYR A 247 9.45 17.04 22.16
C TYR A 247 8.85 17.16 20.76
N ARG A 248 7.52 17.03 20.62
CA ARG A 248 6.84 17.17 19.31
C ARG A 248 7.02 18.56 18.71
N ALA A 249 6.86 19.61 19.52
CA ALA A 249 7.10 20.97 19.05
C ALA A 249 8.57 21.24 18.69
N ALA A 250 9.51 20.53 19.31
CA ALA A 250 10.93 20.61 18.95
C ALA A 250 11.21 19.94 17.60
N ILE A 251 10.69 18.73 17.35
CA ILE A 251 10.93 18.01 16.09
C ILE A 251 10.29 18.74 14.90
N ASP A 252 9.10 19.31 15.06
CA ASP A 252 8.42 20.07 13.99
C ASP A 252 9.26 21.29 13.55
N LEU A 253 9.94 21.95 14.49
CA LEU A 253 10.86 23.06 14.20
C LEU A 253 12.12 22.57 13.47
N LEU A 254 12.68 21.43 13.86
CA LEU A 254 13.89 20.86 13.23
C LEU A 254 13.61 20.37 11.80
N HIS A 255 12.43 19.81 11.54
CA HIS A 255 12.03 19.45 10.18
C HIS A 255 11.85 20.68 9.27
N SER A 256 11.68 21.88 9.85
CA SER A 256 11.58 23.13 9.10
C SER A 256 12.93 23.82 8.86
N VAL A 257 14.05 23.25 9.34
CA VAL A 257 15.40 23.80 9.13
C VAL A 257 15.78 23.65 7.65
N PRO A 258 16.16 24.76 6.96
CA PRO A 258 16.60 24.71 5.57
C PRO A 258 17.78 23.75 5.36
N GLY A 259 17.86 23.10 4.20
CA GLY A 259 18.87 22.10 3.87
C GLY A 259 20.31 22.59 4.08
N ILE A 260 20.62 23.82 3.67
CA ILE A 260 21.97 24.43 3.80
C ILE A 260 22.39 24.71 5.26
N ALA A 261 21.44 24.68 6.20
CA ALA A 261 21.66 24.93 7.62
C ALA A 261 21.67 23.65 8.46
N LYS A 262 21.60 22.47 7.82
CA LYS A 262 21.69 21.16 8.48
C LYS A 262 23.16 20.76 8.62
N ASP A 263 23.75 21.15 9.72
CA ASP A 263 25.12 20.83 10.10
C ASP A 263 25.19 19.67 11.12
N GLU A 264 26.38 19.44 11.67
CA GLU A 264 26.59 18.42 12.72
C GLU A 264 25.78 18.73 14.00
N PRO A 265 25.79 19.98 14.56
CA PRO A 265 24.91 20.35 15.67
C PRO A 265 23.42 20.09 15.41
N TYR A 266 22.93 20.39 14.21
CA TYR A 266 21.55 20.06 13.81
C TYR A 266 21.30 18.56 13.91
N SER A 267 22.21 17.75 13.38
CA SER A 267 22.08 16.30 13.32
C SER A 267 22.07 15.66 14.72
N GLU A 268 22.93 16.13 15.62
CA GLU A 268 22.95 15.70 17.02
C GLU A 268 21.65 16.09 17.76
N LEU A 269 21.17 17.32 17.55
CA LEU A 269 19.94 17.79 18.16
C LEU A 269 18.72 17.02 17.64
N LEU A 270 18.67 16.75 16.33
CA LEU A 270 17.61 15.96 15.69
C LEU A 270 17.57 14.54 16.28
N ASP A 271 18.70 13.82 16.32
CA ASP A 271 18.76 12.46 16.88
C ASP A 271 18.25 12.43 18.34
N ARG A 272 18.70 13.41 19.15
CA ARG A 272 18.27 13.52 20.54
C ARG A 272 16.77 13.75 20.66
N VAL A 273 16.21 14.64 19.85
CA VAL A 273 14.77 14.94 19.86
C VAL A 273 13.96 13.74 19.36
N GLU A 274 14.35 13.11 18.25
CA GLU A 274 13.69 11.91 17.70
C GLU A 274 13.68 10.77 18.70
N LYS A 275 14.80 10.54 19.39
CA LYS A 275 14.91 9.55 20.48
C LYS A 275 13.93 9.83 21.61
N LEU A 276 13.81 11.08 22.06
CA LEU A 276 12.85 11.47 23.11
C LEU A 276 11.39 11.38 22.66
N VAL A 277 11.09 11.81 21.43
CA VAL A 277 9.76 11.65 20.83
C VAL A 277 9.38 10.17 20.81
N TRP A 278 10.24 9.32 20.26
CA TRP A 278 9.98 7.88 20.17
C TRP A 278 9.77 7.26 21.55
N VAL A 279 10.69 7.47 22.51
CA VAL A 279 10.59 6.88 23.85
C VAL A 279 9.31 7.33 24.56
N SER A 280 8.98 8.62 24.51
CA SER A 280 7.78 9.16 25.17
C SER A 280 6.46 8.61 24.60
N ASN A 281 6.45 8.22 23.32
CA ASN A 281 5.27 7.66 22.66
C ASN A 281 5.05 6.17 22.96
N GLN A 282 6.01 5.50 23.61
CA GLN A 282 5.89 4.06 23.90
C GLN A 282 4.86 3.74 24.98
N PHE A 283 4.34 4.75 25.71
CA PHE A 283 3.40 4.53 26.81
C PHE A 283 1.94 4.71 26.43
N THR A 284 1.64 5.47 25.38
CA THR A 284 0.26 5.64 24.90
C THR A 284 -0.23 4.32 24.31
N GLY A 285 -1.44 3.89 24.67
CA GLY A 285 -2.01 2.67 24.09
C GLY A 285 -1.41 1.35 24.58
N GLU A 286 -0.46 1.33 25.53
CA GLU A 286 0.12 0.07 26.02
C GLU A 286 -0.79 -0.58 27.09
N PRO A 287 -1.33 -1.80 26.83
CA PRO A 287 -2.30 -2.44 27.73
C PRO A 287 -1.68 -2.99 29.01
N PHE A 288 -0.41 -3.40 28.99
CA PHE A 288 0.23 -4.15 30.07
C PHE A 288 1.47 -3.46 30.64
N ALA A 289 1.70 -3.65 31.94
CA ALA A 289 2.92 -3.22 32.60
C ALA A 289 4.01 -4.27 32.40
N THR A 290 4.71 -4.22 31.27
CA THR A 290 5.75 -5.20 30.93
C THR A 290 7.12 -4.79 31.49
N PRO A 291 8.05 -5.74 31.73
CA PRO A 291 9.43 -5.42 32.10
C PRO A 291 10.14 -4.52 31.08
N SER A 292 9.88 -4.72 29.79
CA SER A 292 10.45 -3.91 28.70
C SER A 292 9.94 -2.46 28.77
N LEU A 293 8.64 -2.27 29.04
CA LEU A 293 8.07 -0.94 29.24
C LEU A 293 8.65 -0.25 30.49
N GLY A 294 8.94 -0.99 31.55
CA GLY A 294 9.65 -0.49 32.73
C GLY A 294 11.07 0.01 32.41
N ARG A 295 11.83 -0.72 31.58
CA ARG A 295 13.16 -0.28 31.13
C ARG A 295 13.07 0.96 30.22
N LEU A 296 12.06 1.03 29.35
CA LEU A 296 11.79 2.23 28.54
C LEU A 296 11.45 3.44 29.42
N ALA A 297 10.65 3.26 30.47
CA ALA A 297 10.32 4.34 31.42
C ALA A 297 11.55 4.82 32.17
N LYS A 298 12.42 3.90 32.58
CA LYS A 298 13.71 4.23 33.20
C LYS A 298 14.58 5.05 32.24
N ARG A 299 14.72 4.58 31.00
CA ARG A 299 15.50 5.28 29.97
C ARG A 299 14.94 6.66 29.64
N TRP A 300 13.62 6.82 29.57
CA TRP A 300 13.01 8.13 29.38
C TRP A 300 13.43 9.10 30.50
N ASN A 301 13.32 8.66 31.75
CA ASN A 301 13.67 9.46 32.91
C ASN A 301 15.18 9.79 32.95
N GLU A 302 16.05 8.91 32.45
CA GLU A 302 17.49 9.18 32.31
C GLU A 302 17.78 10.20 31.20
N LEU A 303 17.07 10.12 30.07
CA LEU A 303 17.22 11.05 28.94
C LEU A 303 16.64 12.45 29.23
N ALA A 304 15.61 12.53 30.08
CA ALA A 304 14.91 13.76 30.44
C ALA A 304 14.56 13.82 31.95
N PRO A 305 15.56 13.97 32.84
CA PRO A 305 15.33 13.95 34.29
C PRO A 305 14.54 15.14 34.84
N ALA A 306 14.35 16.19 34.03
CA ALA A 306 13.50 17.33 34.36
C ALA A 306 12.03 17.12 33.94
N ASP A 307 11.71 16.08 33.16
CA ASP A 307 10.34 15.78 32.77
C ASP A 307 9.61 15.04 33.90
N THR A 308 8.57 15.67 34.45
CA THR A 308 7.74 15.08 35.49
C THR A 308 6.95 13.87 34.95
N LYS A 309 6.56 13.88 33.67
CA LYS A 309 5.84 12.77 33.05
C LYS A 309 6.69 11.51 32.98
N ALA A 310 7.99 11.65 32.71
CA ALA A 310 8.93 10.53 32.69
C ALA A 310 9.07 9.89 34.08
N LYS A 311 9.17 10.72 35.14
CA LYS A 311 9.21 10.27 36.54
C LYS A 311 7.93 9.54 36.95
N GLU A 312 6.78 10.11 36.61
CA GLU A 312 5.47 9.53 36.90
C GLU A 312 5.31 8.19 36.19
N ALA A 313 5.62 8.11 34.89
CA ALA A 313 5.57 6.88 34.11
C ALA A 313 6.44 5.79 34.75
N LEU A 314 7.69 6.09 35.10
CA LEU A 314 8.59 5.15 35.77
C LEU A 314 8.02 4.65 37.09
N SER A 315 7.52 5.55 37.93
CA SER A 315 6.92 5.20 39.23
C SER A 315 5.70 4.29 39.08
N ILE A 316 4.77 4.66 38.21
CA ILE A 316 3.53 3.91 37.96
C ILE A 316 3.83 2.52 37.42
N ILE A 317 4.69 2.42 36.40
CA ILE A 317 5.01 1.14 35.75
C ILE A 317 5.79 0.23 36.71
N ALA A 318 6.76 0.76 37.44
CA ALA A 318 7.52 -0.02 38.42
C ALA A 318 6.63 -0.56 39.55
N LYS A 319 5.63 0.21 40.00
CA LYS A 319 4.63 -0.26 40.96
C LYS A 319 3.75 -1.35 40.32
N ARG A 320 3.31 -1.16 39.08
CA ARG A 320 2.36 -2.05 38.42
C ARG A 320 2.95 -3.40 38.00
N ILE A 321 4.21 -3.45 37.61
CA ILE A 321 4.94 -4.71 37.34
C ILE A 321 4.92 -5.64 38.57
N LYS A 322 4.88 -5.09 39.78
CA LYS A 322 4.88 -5.85 41.04
C LYS A 322 3.49 -6.12 41.60
N ALA A 323 2.44 -5.59 40.98
CA ALA A 323 1.07 -5.76 41.43
C ALA A 323 0.54 -7.14 41.05
N ASP A 324 -0.52 -7.57 41.73
CA ASP A 324 -1.24 -8.77 41.36
C ASP A 324 -1.88 -8.62 39.97
N ARG A 325 -1.98 -9.75 39.29
CA ARG A 325 -2.58 -9.88 37.97
C ARG A 325 -4.09 -10.03 38.11
N GLU A 326 -4.84 -9.42 37.20
CA GLU A 326 -6.30 -9.50 37.17
C GLU A 326 -6.80 -10.93 37.00
N ASP A 327 -6.09 -11.70 36.18
CA ASP A 327 -6.34 -13.12 35.95
C ASP A 327 -5.07 -13.90 36.31
N PRO A 328 -5.14 -14.96 37.14
CA PRO A 328 -3.97 -15.73 37.55
C PRO A 328 -3.26 -16.41 36.36
N ARG A 329 -3.96 -16.60 35.23
CA ARG A 329 -3.40 -17.16 34.00
C ARG A 329 -2.51 -16.19 33.24
N ALA A 330 -2.66 -14.89 33.49
CA ALA A 330 -2.00 -13.84 32.75
C ALA A 330 -0.49 -13.75 33.09
N MET A 331 0.30 -13.29 32.13
CA MET A 331 1.72 -13.01 32.29
C MET A 331 1.99 -11.67 32.95
N PHE A 332 1.16 -10.66 32.65
CA PHE A 332 1.39 -9.27 33.04
C PHE A 332 0.11 -8.67 33.65
N ALA A 333 0.29 -7.75 34.60
CA ALA A 333 -0.80 -6.90 35.09
C ALA A 333 -1.16 -5.82 34.05
N THR A 334 -2.44 -5.46 33.96
CA THR A 334 -2.90 -4.37 33.08
C THR A 334 -2.39 -3.01 33.56
N ARG A 335 -2.26 -1.99 32.70
CA ARG A 335 -1.88 -0.64 33.15
C ARG A 335 -3.05 0.19 33.70
N GLY A 336 -4.25 -0.04 33.17
CA GLY A 336 -5.47 0.67 33.54
C GLY A 336 -6.66 -0.29 33.65
N PRO A 337 -7.88 0.13 33.24
CA PRO A 337 -9.03 -0.75 33.07
C PRO A 337 -8.68 -2.00 32.23
N LYS A 338 -9.53 -3.04 32.29
CA LYS A 338 -9.30 -4.29 31.55
C LYS A 338 -8.95 -3.99 30.08
N ALA A 339 -7.83 -4.53 29.62
CA ALA A 339 -7.42 -4.37 28.23
C ALA A 339 -8.42 -5.11 27.32
N HIS A 340 -8.80 -4.49 26.21
CA HIS A 340 -9.73 -5.08 25.24
C HIS A 340 -9.06 -5.39 23.92
N SER A 341 -9.53 -6.46 23.27
CA SER A 341 -9.10 -6.86 21.94
C SER A 341 -10.17 -6.50 20.91
N TRP A 342 -9.74 -6.01 19.76
CA TRP A 342 -10.60 -5.80 18.59
C TRP A 342 -11.17 -7.12 18.02
N ILE A 343 -10.53 -8.26 18.34
CA ILE A 343 -11.08 -9.58 18.04
C ILE A 343 -12.31 -9.85 18.91
N GLY A 344 -12.30 -9.38 20.16
CA GLY A 344 -13.40 -9.47 21.12
C GLY A 344 -12.92 -9.75 22.54
N GLY A 345 -13.68 -9.27 23.52
CA GLY A 345 -13.48 -9.58 24.93
C GLY A 345 -12.24 -8.94 25.57
N ASN A 346 -11.92 -9.41 26.77
CA ASN A 346 -10.72 -9.00 27.50
C ASN A 346 -9.47 -9.60 26.84
N LEU A 347 -8.44 -8.79 26.68
CA LEU A 347 -7.13 -9.17 26.15
C LEU A 347 -6.19 -9.56 27.30
N ASN A 348 -5.48 -10.68 27.17
CA ASN A 348 -4.44 -11.14 28.10
C ASN A 348 -3.29 -11.87 27.38
N VAL A 349 -2.16 -12.02 28.07
CA VAL A 349 -1.03 -12.88 27.65
C VAL A 349 -1.05 -14.16 28.50
N LEU A 350 -1.28 -15.32 27.90
CA LEU A 350 -1.42 -16.61 28.59
C LEU A 350 -0.06 -17.19 28.94
N ALA A 351 0.25 -17.28 30.24
CA ALA A 351 1.52 -17.82 30.74
C ALA A 351 1.36 -18.95 31.75
N PHE A 352 0.30 -18.93 32.57
CA PHE A 352 0.14 -19.82 33.71
C PHE A 352 -1.25 -20.46 33.73
N PRO A 353 -1.56 -21.38 32.80
CA PRO A 353 -2.87 -22.01 32.72
C PRO A 353 -3.33 -22.59 34.07
N SER A 354 -4.62 -22.47 34.35
CA SER A 354 -5.23 -22.95 35.59
C SER A 354 -5.33 -24.47 35.65
N LEU A 355 -5.42 -25.13 34.50
CA LEU A 355 -5.50 -26.59 34.36
C LEU A 355 -4.19 -27.30 34.75
N ILE A 356 -3.07 -26.58 34.72
CA ILE A 356 -1.72 -27.13 34.90
C ILE A 356 -1.08 -26.57 36.17
N ARG A 357 -0.35 -27.40 36.91
CA ARG A 357 0.37 -27.09 38.14
C ARG A 357 1.88 -27.35 37.96
N GLY A 358 2.71 -26.81 38.86
CA GLY A 358 4.15 -27.06 38.87
C GLY A 358 4.97 -26.14 37.96
N PHE A 359 4.65 -24.84 37.94
CA PHE A 359 5.39 -23.81 37.18
C PHE A 359 6.67 -23.32 37.89
N ASP A 360 7.11 -24.02 38.93
CA ASP A 360 8.29 -23.68 39.72
C ASP A 360 9.63 -23.81 38.97
N PRO A 361 9.83 -24.76 38.03
CA PRO A 361 11.10 -24.89 37.30
C PRO A 361 11.49 -23.60 36.58
N VAL A 362 12.76 -23.21 36.73
CA VAL A 362 13.30 -21.94 36.20
C VAL A 362 13.18 -21.88 34.67
N GLU A 363 13.33 -23.01 33.99
CA GLU A 363 13.16 -23.17 32.56
C GLU A 363 11.76 -22.77 32.10
N ILE A 364 10.74 -23.19 32.84
CA ILE A 364 9.33 -22.87 32.58
C ILE A 364 9.02 -21.40 32.87
N GLN A 365 9.60 -20.85 33.93
CA GLN A 365 9.45 -19.42 34.24
C GLN A 365 10.12 -18.54 33.16
N ARG A 366 11.30 -18.93 32.65
CA ARG A 366 11.97 -18.21 31.56
C ARG A 366 11.19 -18.32 30.24
N GLY A 367 10.60 -19.48 29.97
CA GLY A 367 9.79 -19.76 28.79
C GLY A 367 8.30 -19.49 28.96
N SER A 368 7.85 -18.77 29.99
CA SER A 368 6.41 -18.55 30.25
C SER A 368 5.70 -18.03 28.99
N ALA A 369 4.49 -18.53 28.70
CA ALA A 369 3.75 -18.34 27.44
C ALA A 369 4.25 -19.10 26.20
N GLU A 370 5.42 -19.75 26.22
CA GLU A 370 5.97 -20.50 25.07
C GLU A 370 5.54 -21.99 25.07
N PHE A 371 4.98 -22.50 26.17
CA PHE A 371 4.70 -23.94 26.34
C PHE A 371 3.28 -24.39 25.95
N ASN A 372 2.41 -23.47 25.54
CA ASN A 372 0.97 -23.77 25.35
C ASN A 372 0.71 -24.86 24.30
N VAL A 373 1.51 -24.93 23.24
CA VAL A 373 1.44 -26.02 22.24
C VAL A 373 1.89 -27.35 22.86
N ALA A 374 3.01 -27.35 23.60
CA ALA A 374 3.52 -28.54 24.28
C ALA A 374 2.51 -29.09 25.31
N PHE A 375 1.80 -28.21 26.03
CA PHE A 375 0.69 -28.63 26.90
C PHE A 375 -0.42 -29.33 26.10
N GLY A 376 -0.83 -28.77 24.97
CA GLY A 376 -1.81 -29.40 24.08
C GLY A 376 -1.40 -30.78 23.56
N LEU A 377 -0.12 -30.97 23.22
CA LEU A 377 0.43 -32.25 22.80
C LEU A 377 0.42 -33.29 23.93
N ALA A 378 0.84 -32.89 25.14
CA ALA A 378 0.84 -33.78 26.29
C ALA A 378 -0.60 -34.23 26.62
N LEU A 379 -1.56 -33.29 26.64
CA LEU A 379 -2.98 -33.56 26.87
C LEU A 379 -3.57 -34.47 25.79
N GLN A 380 -3.17 -34.30 24.54
CA GLN A 380 -3.56 -35.17 23.43
C GLN A 380 -3.13 -36.62 23.68
N GLY A 381 -1.90 -36.85 24.15
CA GLY A 381 -1.43 -38.20 24.48
C GLY A 381 -2.05 -38.83 25.71
N LEU A 382 -2.63 -38.02 26.59
CA LEU A 382 -3.45 -38.48 27.72
C LEU A 382 -4.91 -38.79 27.32
N ASP A 383 -5.29 -38.59 26.04
CA ASP A 383 -6.66 -38.78 25.50
C ASP A 383 -7.73 -37.91 26.20
N GLU A 384 -7.35 -36.72 26.67
CA GLU A 384 -8.23 -35.79 27.38
C GLU A 384 -8.75 -34.65 26.49
N VAL A 385 -8.61 -34.76 25.17
CA VAL A 385 -8.83 -33.66 24.21
C VAL A 385 -10.03 -33.89 23.27
N PRO A 386 -10.66 -32.82 22.75
CA PRO A 386 -11.80 -32.94 21.84
C PRO A 386 -11.43 -33.42 20.42
N ILE A 387 -10.25 -33.05 19.90
CA ILE A 387 -9.79 -33.49 18.58
C ILE A 387 -8.84 -34.68 18.76
N LYS A 388 -9.37 -35.89 18.51
CA LYS A 388 -8.66 -37.16 18.81
C LYS A 388 -7.84 -37.72 17.66
N ASP A 389 -8.20 -37.40 16.42
CA ASP A 389 -7.44 -37.82 15.24
C ASP A 389 -6.02 -37.22 15.27
N GLN A 390 -5.06 -37.95 14.69
CA GLN A 390 -3.64 -37.62 14.72
C GLN A 390 -2.98 -37.89 13.36
N PHE A 391 -1.88 -37.18 13.07
CA PHE A 391 -1.16 -37.33 11.81
C PHE A 391 -0.26 -38.56 11.78
N HIS A 392 0.22 -39.02 12.94
CA HIS A 392 1.05 -40.21 13.01
C HIS A 392 0.64 -41.07 14.20
N GLN A 393 0.59 -42.38 13.98
CA GLN A 393 0.48 -43.39 15.02
C GLN A 393 1.45 -44.54 14.71
N PRO A 394 2.30 -44.96 15.66
CA PRO A 394 3.15 -46.12 15.47
C PRO A 394 2.35 -47.39 15.19
N LYS A 395 2.90 -48.29 14.38
CA LYS A 395 2.29 -49.60 14.11
C LYS A 395 2.30 -50.46 15.37
N GLN A 396 1.17 -50.53 16.07
CA GLN A 396 1.02 -51.42 17.23
C GLN A 396 0.79 -52.87 16.82
N SER A 397 1.35 -53.82 17.59
CA SER A 397 1.05 -55.24 17.45
C SER A 397 -0.41 -55.54 17.84
N LEU A 398 -1.02 -56.57 17.24
CA LEU A 398 -2.40 -56.99 17.52
C LEU A 398 -2.67 -57.26 19.02
N LEU A 399 -1.67 -57.72 19.76
CA LEU A 399 -1.71 -57.94 21.21
C LEU A 399 -1.71 -56.63 22.03
N GLY A 400 -1.08 -55.56 21.53
CA GLY A 400 -1.04 -54.24 22.19
C GLY A 400 -2.38 -53.51 22.16
N ARG A 401 -3.24 -53.79 21.17
CA ARG A 401 -4.58 -53.17 21.04
C ARG A 401 -5.59 -53.61 22.11
N LEU A 402 -5.43 -54.81 22.69
CA LEU A 402 -6.33 -55.34 23.73
C LEU A 402 -6.01 -54.85 25.15
N ARG A 403 -4.92 -54.10 25.35
CA ARG A 403 -4.43 -53.70 26.68
C ARG A 403 -4.10 -52.20 26.74
N ARG A 404 -5.06 -51.34 26.36
CA ARG A 404 -4.90 -49.89 26.52
C ARG A 404 -5.10 -49.51 28.00
N LYS A 405 -4.04 -49.63 28.81
CA LYS A 405 -4.02 -49.02 30.15
C LYS A 405 -4.13 -47.50 29.95
N LYS A 406 -5.00 -46.85 30.73
CA LYS A 406 -5.10 -45.40 30.73
C LYS A 406 -3.73 -44.83 31.10
N LEU A 407 -3.16 -44.01 30.22
CA LEU A 407 -1.87 -43.38 30.45
C LEU A 407 -2.05 -42.30 31.54
N SER A 408 -1.14 -42.28 32.50
CA SER A 408 -1.14 -41.28 33.58
C SER A 408 -0.15 -40.15 33.32
N SER A 409 0.77 -40.31 32.37
CA SER A 409 1.79 -39.31 32.02
C SER A 409 2.07 -39.29 30.53
N CYS A 410 2.44 -38.13 29.99
CA CYS A 410 2.73 -37.93 28.58
C CYS A 410 3.67 -36.74 28.37
N TRP A 411 4.64 -36.89 27.46
CA TRP A 411 5.47 -35.81 26.95
C TRP A 411 4.77 -35.10 25.78
N GLY A 412 4.66 -33.78 25.88
CA GLY A 412 4.41 -32.91 24.75
C GLY A 412 5.72 -32.27 24.32
N PHE A 413 6.11 -32.44 23.07
CA PHE A 413 7.38 -32.03 22.49
C PHE A 413 7.14 -31.10 21.31
N ASP A 414 7.17 -29.79 21.57
CA ASP A 414 6.96 -28.77 20.55
C ASP A 414 8.28 -28.38 19.85
N ILE A 415 8.34 -28.61 18.54
CA ILE A 415 9.50 -28.31 17.69
C ILE A 415 9.28 -26.98 16.96
N GLY A 416 9.59 -25.89 17.65
CA GLY A 416 9.59 -24.55 17.08
C GLY A 416 10.78 -24.29 16.16
N SER A 417 10.76 -23.15 15.47
CA SER A 417 11.86 -22.66 14.62
C SER A 417 12.91 -21.82 15.36
N SER A 418 12.71 -21.55 16.65
CA SER A 418 13.64 -20.80 17.50
C SER A 418 13.97 -21.49 18.84
N ALA A 419 13.22 -22.54 19.19
CA ALA A 419 13.49 -23.40 20.32
C ALA A 419 12.68 -24.70 20.19
N ILE A 420 13.10 -25.72 20.94
CA ILE A 420 12.29 -26.86 21.34
C ILE A 420 11.79 -26.62 22.75
N HIS A 421 10.50 -26.88 22.98
CA HIS A 421 9.87 -26.85 24.30
C HIS A 421 9.22 -28.20 24.56
N ALA A 422 9.67 -28.92 25.57
CA ALA A 422 9.06 -30.17 25.98
C ALA A 422 8.60 -30.13 27.44
N VAL A 423 7.46 -30.74 27.71
CA VAL A 423 6.86 -30.84 29.05
C VAL A 423 6.28 -32.22 29.26
N CYS A 424 6.52 -32.81 30.43
CA CYS A 424 5.86 -34.02 30.86
C CYS A 424 4.71 -33.66 31.80
N LEU A 425 3.49 -33.94 31.37
CA LEU A 425 2.31 -33.78 32.21
C LEU A 425 1.94 -35.11 32.85
N GLN A 426 1.70 -35.09 34.15
CA GLN A 426 1.08 -36.18 34.88
C GLN A 426 -0.33 -35.78 35.30
N ARG A 427 -1.29 -36.67 35.09
CA ARG A 427 -2.67 -36.45 35.53
C ARG A 427 -2.79 -36.65 37.04
N ASN A 428 -3.48 -35.73 37.69
CA ASN A 428 -4.02 -35.95 39.03
C ASN A 428 -5.43 -36.58 38.94
N GLU A 429 -5.60 -37.75 39.53
CA GLU A 429 -6.89 -38.48 39.50
C GLU A 429 -7.94 -37.88 40.44
N GLU A 430 -7.53 -37.12 41.46
CA GLU A 430 -8.44 -36.59 42.49
C GLU A 430 -9.23 -35.36 42.02
N ASP A 431 -8.57 -34.41 41.34
CA ASP A 431 -9.14 -33.11 40.97
C ASP A 431 -9.19 -32.87 39.44
N GLY A 432 -8.67 -33.80 38.65
CA GLY A 432 -8.65 -33.70 37.19
C GLY A 432 -7.67 -32.66 36.63
N THR A 433 -6.80 -32.09 37.47
CA THR A 433 -5.71 -31.19 37.04
C THR A 433 -4.49 -31.99 36.56
N PHE A 434 -3.51 -31.28 35.99
CA PHE A 434 -2.25 -31.88 35.54
C PHE A 434 -1.07 -31.22 36.23
N SER A 435 -0.07 -31.99 36.63
CA SER A 435 1.18 -31.47 37.16
C SER A 435 2.31 -31.63 36.14
N ILE A 436 3.15 -30.61 36.05
CA ILE A 436 4.42 -30.71 35.33
C ILE A 436 5.37 -31.53 36.20
N THR A 437 5.85 -32.64 35.66
CA THR A 437 6.82 -33.52 36.34
C THR A 437 8.24 -33.31 35.85
N ASP A 438 8.39 -32.87 34.60
CA ASP A 438 9.68 -32.58 33.96
C ASP A 438 9.46 -31.63 32.78
N CYS A 439 10.51 -30.89 32.41
CA CYS A 439 10.51 -30.00 31.25
C CYS A 439 11.90 -29.92 30.62
N PHE A 440 11.93 -29.59 29.33
CA PHE A 440 13.16 -29.38 28.58
C PHE A 440 13.01 -28.20 27.63
N VAL A 441 14.04 -27.36 27.55
CA VAL A 441 14.07 -26.23 26.61
C VAL A 441 15.45 -26.15 25.98
N LYS A 442 15.53 -26.32 24.67
CA LYS A 442 16.73 -26.03 23.88
C LYS A 442 16.43 -24.87 22.96
N ARG A 443 17.20 -23.78 23.06
CA ARG A 443 17.11 -22.64 22.14
C ARG A 443 18.17 -22.75 21.06
N PHE A 444 17.87 -22.30 19.85
CA PHE A 444 18.89 -22.17 18.82
C PHE A 444 19.86 -21.05 19.18
N SER A 445 21.16 -21.31 19.01
CA SER A 445 22.24 -20.35 19.31
C SER A 445 22.36 -19.26 18.23
N ASP A 446 22.17 -19.60 16.95
CA ASP A 446 22.12 -18.66 15.83
C ASP A 446 20.96 -18.98 14.86
N VAL A 447 19.79 -18.43 15.17
CA VAL A 447 18.57 -18.57 14.34
C VAL A 447 18.78 -18.02 12.92
N GLY A 448 19.66 -17.03 12.72
CA GLY A 448 19.83 -16.35 11.44
C GLY A 448 20.58 -17.17 10.39
N ALA A 449 21.64 -17.88 10.80
CA ALA A 449 22.39 -18.79 9.94
C ALA A 449 21.53 -20.00 9.54
N GLN A 450 20.71 -20.50 10.46
CA GLN A 450 20.01 -21.76 10.32
C GLN A 450 18.70 -21.68 9.54
N LEU A 451 18.03 -20.52 9.52
CA LEU A 451 16.91 -20.26 8.60
C LEU A 451 17.34 -20.38 7.12
N LYS A 452 18.63 -20.38 6.82
CA LYS A 452 19.19 -20.48 5.47
C LYS A 452 19.78 -21.84 5.15
N ASP A 453 19.97 -22.72 6.14
CA ASP A 453 20.72 -23.96 6.00
C ASP A 453 19.96 -25.14 6.62
N ARG A 454 19.56 -26.07 5.75
CA ARG A 454 18.78 -27.26 6.13
C ARG A 454 19.64 -28.26 6.93
N ASP A 455 20.92 -28.37 6.62
CA ASP A 455 21.79 -29.38 7.23
C ASP A 455 22.13 -28.96 8.67
N LEU A 456 22.44 -27.67 8.90
CA LEU A 456 22.60 -27.11 10.24
C LEU A 456 21.35 -27.27 11.11
N ASN A 457 20.16 -27.22 10.51
CA ASN A 457 18.90 -27.45 11.22
C ASN A 457 18.76 -28.92 11.68
N GLN A 458 19.12 -29.87 10.80
CA GLN A 458 19.08 -31.29 11.14
C GLN A 458 20.10 -31.68 12.21
N GLU A 459 21.33 -31.15 12.15
CA GLU A 459 22.36 -31.41 13.16
C GLU A 459 21.95 -30.90 14.54
N TRP A 460 21.44 -29.66 14.62
CA TRP A 460 20.95 -29.11 15.89
C TRP A 460 19.77 -29.91 16.45
N LEU A 461 18.85 -30.36 15.59
CA LEU A 461 17.71 -31.18 16.02
C LEU A 461 18.19 -32.50 16.64
N LYS A 462 19.17 -33.15 16.01
CA LYS A 462 19.80 -34.37 16.55
C LYS A 462 20.49 -34.11 17.89
N GLU A 463 21.25 -33.03 18.00
CA GLU A 463 21.89 -32.63 19.27
C GLU A 463 20.85 -32.39 20.37
N ALA A 464 19.78 -31.65 20.06
CA ALA A 464 18.72 -31.32 21.01
C ALA A 464 17.96 -32.57 21.48
N ILE A 465 17.68 -33.51 20.58
CA ILE A 465 17.02 -34.79 20.93
C ILE A 465 17.96 -35.66 21.76
N ALA A 466 19.25 -35.71 21.43
CA ALA A 466 20.24 -36.44 22.22
C ALA A 466 20.34 -35.87 23.66
N GLU A 467 20.36 -34.55 23.81
CA GLU A 467 20.36 -33.88 25.12
C GLU A 467 19.06 -34.14 25.89
N PHE A 468 17.91 -34.07 25.21
CA PHE A 468 16.62 -34.39 25.81
C PHE A 468 16.58 -35.84 26.32
N SER A 469 17.09 -36.78 25.53
CA SER A 469 16.98 -38.22 25.81
C SER A 469 18.04 -38.75 26.78
N ALA A 470 19.16 -38.04 26.97
CA ALA A 470 20.31 -38.52 27.75
C ALA A 470 19.95 -38.91 29.20
N ASP A 471 19.05 -38.16 29.82
CA ASP A 471 18.68 -38.34 31.24
C ASP A 471 17.23 -38.86 31.43
N ARG A 472 16.60 -39.38 30.37
CA ARG A 472 15.17 -39.74 30.37
C ARG A 472 14.91 -41.14 29.82
N ASP A 473 14.13 -41.92 30.57
CA ASP A 473 13.55 -43.15 30.04
C ASP A 473 12.28 -42.85 29.23
N LEU A 474 12.45 -42.77 27.92
CA LEU A 474 11.37 -42.46 26.97
C LEU A 474 10.60 -43.71 26.51
N SER A 475 10.92 -44.89 27.06
CA SER A 475 10.27 -46.15 26.67
C SER A 475 8.92 -46.36 27.37
N GLU A 476 8.74 -45.79 28.56
CA GLU A 476 7.56 -45.94 29.40
C GLU A 476 6.57 -44.76 29.32
N VAL A 477 7.04 -43.57 28.91
CA VAL A 477 6.22 -42.35 28.79
C VAL A 477 6.12 -41.92 27.33
N PRO A 478 4.91 -41.87 26.74
CA PRO A 478 4.73 -41.56 25.33
C PRO A 478 5.14 -40.12 25.01
N VAL A 479 5.71 -39.93 23.83
CA VAL A 479 6.15 -38.61 23.32
C VAL A 479 5.28 -38.17 22.14
N TRP A 480 4.57 -37.06 22.31
CA TRP A 480 3.77 -36.42 21.27
C TRP A 480 4.47 -35.20 20.71
N VAL A 481 4.60 -35.15 19.39
CA VAL A 481 5.41 -34.14 18.70
C VAL A 481 4.54 -33.19 17.87
N SER A 482 4.88 -31.90 17.83
CA SER A 482 4.20 -30.95 16.95
C SER A 482 4.59 -31.09 15.48
N LEU A 483 3.60 -30.92 14.60
CA LEU A 483 3.77 -30.61 13.18
C LEU A 483 3.49 -29.11 12.96
N ARG A 484 4.24 -28.44 12.07
CA ARG A 484 4.09 -26.99 11.88
C ARG A 484 2.82 -26.67 11.11
N GLY A 485 2.11 -25.59 11.51
CA GLY A 485 0.82 -25.22 10.90
C GLY A 485 0.87 -24.93 9.40
N ARG A 486 1.99 -24.41 8.87
CA ARG A 486 2.17 -24.13 7.42
C ARG A 486 2.20 -25.38 6.55
N GLU A 487 2.32 -26.55 7.15
CA GLU A 487 2.41 -27.85 6.45
C GLU A 487 1.03 -28.46 6.22
N LEU A 488 -0.04 -27.76 6.63
CA LEU A 488 -1.42 -28.22 6.55
C LEU A 488 -2.21 -27.57 5.43
N VAL A 489 -3.15 -28.35 4.89
CA VAL A 489 -4.32 -27.82 4.17
C VAL A 489 -5.56 -28.05 5.03
N THR A 490 -6.12 -26.97 5.58
CA THR A 490 -7.32 -27.02 6.44
C THR A 490 -8.57 -26.57 5.68
N ARG A 491 -9.68 -27.28 5.89
CA ARG A 491 -11.00 -26.94 5.34
C ARG A 491 -12.05 -27.01 6.45
N PHE A 492 -12.82 -25.95 6.59
CA PHE A 492 -13.97 -25.86 7.49
C PHE A 492 -15.25 -26.14 6.69
N VAL A 493 -16.17 -26.91 7.29
CA VAL A 493 -17.42 -27.34 6.67
C VAL A 493 -18.57 -27.14 7.65
N GLN A 494 -19.73 -26.75 7.14
CA GLN A 494 -20.96 -26.65 7.93
C GLN A 494 -21.89 -27.77 7.51
N LEU A 495 -22.07 -28.77 8.39
CA LEU A 495 -22.94 -29.91 8.12
C LEU A 495 -24.34 -29.65 8.71
N PRO A 496 -25.42 -30.22 8.12
CA PRO A 496 -26.75 -30.12 8.70
C PRO A 496 -26.83 -30.87 10.05
N PRO A 497 -27.79 -30.52 10.93
CA PRO A 497 -27.99 -31.16 12.24
C PRO A 497 -28.65 -32.55 12.08
N VAL A 498 -27.99 -33.46 11.39
CA VAL A 498 -28.45 -34.83 11.15
C VAL A 498 -27.74 -35.82 12.05
N ALA A 499 -28.35 -36.98 12.26
CA ALA A 499 -27.78 -38.08 13.04
C ALA A 499 -26.37 -38.46 12.54
N ASP A 500 -25.52 -38.89 13.47
CA ASP A 500 -24.07 -39.13 13.24
C ASP A 500 -23.75 -39.97 12.01
N LYS A 501 -24.54 -41.01 11.73
CA LYS A 501 -24.33 -41.86 10.55
C LYS A 501 -24.44 -41.06 9.25
N GLN A 502 -25.42 -40.17 9.17
CA GLN A 502 -25.63 -39.32 8.00
C GLN A 502 -24.60 -38.19 7.94
N ALA A 503 -24.29 -37.55 9.09
CA ALA A 503 -23.30 -36.49 9.15
C ALA A 503 -21.92 -36.98 8.72
N LYS A 504 -21.50 -38.19 9.16
CA LYS A 504 -20.25 -38.83 8.71
C LYS A 504 -20.23 -39.06 7.19
N ALA A 505 -21.31 -39.56 6.61
CA ALA A 505 -21.38 -39.78 5.17
C ALA A 505 -21.29 -38.46 4.37
N LEU A 506 -21.96 -37.41 4.83
CA LEU A 506 -21.84 -36.06 4.24
C LEU A 506 -20.43 -35.51 4.38
N PHE A 507 -19.81 -35.70 5.55
CA PHE A 507 -18.47 -35.18 5.82
C PHE A 507 -17.42 -35.82 4.92
N GLU A 508 -17.45 -37.14 4.72
CA GLU A 508 -16.53 -37.82 3.78
C GLU A 508 -16.68 -37.30 2.35
N ARG A 509 -17.90 -36.92 1.92
CA ARG A 509 -18.11 -36.29 0.62
C ARG A 509 -17.47 -34.89 0.56
N GLU A 510 -17.72 -34.05 1.56
CA GLU A 510 -17.11 -32.71 1.63
C GLU A 510 -15.58 -32.76 1.66
N ILE A 511 -14.99 -33.75 2.35
CA ILE A 511 -13.55 -33.96 2.38
C ILE A 511 -13.02 -34.23 0.96
N LYS A 512 -13.67 -35.14 0.23
CA LYS A 512 -13.29 -35.48 -1.15
C LYS A 512 -13.38 -34.28 -2.09
N ASP A 513 -14.37 -33.42 -1.90
CA ASP A 513 -14.61 -32.26 -2.77
C ASP A 513 -13.66 -31.09 -2.46
N ARG A 514 -13.17 -30.96 -1.22
CA ARG A 514 -12.43 -29.77 -0.75
C ARG A 514 -10.92 -29.96 -0.56
N ILE A 515 -10.43 -31.19 -0.44
CA ILE A 515 -9.00 -31.47 -0.30
C ILE A 515 -8.36 -31.51 -1.70
N PRO A 516 -7.39 -30.63 -2.00
CA PRO A 516 -6.86 -30.45 -3.36
C PRO A 516 -5.80 -31.49 -3.77
N VAL A 517 -5.74 -32.64 -3.08
CA VAL A 517 -4.74 -33.69 -3.26
C VAL A 517 -5.45 -35.04 -3.14
N GLU A 518 -4.95 -36.06 -3.83
CA GLU A 518 -5.45 -37.43 -3.68
C GLU A 518 -5.38 -37.89 -2.22
N LEU A 519 -6.46 -38.48 -1.72
CA LEU A 519 -6.61 -38.80 -0.30
C LEU A 519 -5.61 -39.88 0.18
N ASP A 520 -5.03 -40.66 -0.73
CA ASP A 520 -4.00 -41.65 -0.45
C ASP A 520 -2.59 -41.04 -0.28
N GLU A 521 -2.35 -39.81 -0.75
CA GLU A 521 -1.08 -39.09 -0.58
C GLU A 521 -1.02 -38.24 0.70
N VAL A 522 -2.13 -38.14 1.43
CA VAL A 522 -2.24 -37.32 2.64
C VAL A 522 -2.63 -38.16 3.86
N VAL A 523 -2.31 -37.63 5.05
CA VAL A 523 -2.92 -38.07 6.31
C VAL A 523 -3.88 -36.99 6.78
N LEU A 524 -5.06 -37.41 7.23
CA LEU A 524 -6.15 -36.52 7.62
C LEU A 524 -6.34 -36.54 9.13
N VAL A 525 -6.49 -35.35 9.71
CA VAL A 525 -7.08 -35.14 11.02
C VAL A 525 -8.49 -34.61 10.81
N LYS A 526 -9.50 -35.33 11.29
CA LYS A 526 -10.91 -34.99 11.13
C LYS A 526 -11.49 -34.65 12.49
N TRP A 527 -12.30 -33.60 12.54
CA TRP A 527 -13.14 -33.30 13.68
C TRP A 527 -14.56 -33.03 13.22
N LEU A 528 -15.49 -33.84 13.73
CA LEU A 528 -16.92 -33.74 13.47
C LEU A 528 -17.59 -33.24 14.76
N CYS A 529 -18.18 -32.05 14.74
CA CYS A 529 -18.96 -31.56 15.88
C CYS A 529 -20.07 -32.55 16.20
N GLU A 530 -20.31 -32.81 17.48
CA GLU A 530 -21.40 -33.66 17.95
C GLU A 530 -22.76 -33.11 17.54
N LEU A 531 -23.77 -33.98 17.51
CA LEU A 531 -25.14 -33.53 17.31
C LEU A 531 -25.55 -32.69 18.54
N PRO A 532 -26.14 -31.49 18.36
CA PRO A 532 -26.61 -30.70 19.49
C PRO A 532 -27.64 -31.48 20.31
N SER A 533 -27.66 -31.30 21.63
CA SER A 533 -28.72 -31.86 22.49
C SER A 533 -30.08 -31.22 22.18
N GLU A 534 -31.17 -31.83 22.65
CA GLU A 534 -32.54 -31.34 22.40
C GLU A 534 -32.78 -29.91 22.93
N ASP A 535 -32.06 -29.51 23.99
CA ASP A 535 -32.12 -28.17 24.58
C ASP A 535 -31.22 -27.14 23.88
N GLU A 536 -30.43 -27.55 22.88
CA GLU A 536 -29.49 -26.68 22.15
C GLU A 536 -30.03 -26.32 20.76
N ASP A 537 -29.76 -25.09 20.30
CA ASP A 537 -30.20 -24.64 18.98
C ASP A 537 -29.60 -25.50 17.84
N HIS A 538 -30.49 -26.13 17.08
CA HIS A 538 -30.18 -26.96 15.92
C HIS A 538 -30.00 -26.16 14.63
N GLY A 539 -30.47 -24.91 14.56
CA GLY A 539 -30.42 -24.05 13.36
C GLY A 539 -28.99 -23.74 12.91
N PHE A 540 -28.05 -23.76 13.86
CA PHE A 540 -26.65 -23.56 13.56
C PHE A 540 -25.98 -24.78 12.89
N GLY A 541 -26.53 -25.99 12.99
CA GLY A 541 -25.94 -27.20 12.40
C GLY A 541 -24.69 -27.73 13.14
N ARG A 542 -23.81 -28.42 12.40
CA ARG A 542 -22.62 -29.12 12.90
C ARG A 542 -21.35 -28.59 12.20
N PRO A 543 -20.75 -27.47 12.66
CA PRO A 543 -19.48 -26.99 12.10
C PRO A 543 -18.41 -28.03 12.33
N SER A 544 -17.58 -28.31 11.34
CA SER A 544 -16.59 -29.39 11.39
C SER A 544 -15.37 -28.98 10.57
N PHE A 545 -14.23 -29.67 10.75
CA PHE A 545 -13.06 -29.38 9.94
C PHE A 545 -12.25 -30.63 9.63
N VAL A 546 -11.56 -30.58 8.48
CA VAL A 546 -10.53 -31.54 8.10
C VAL A 546 -9.21 -30.79 7.89
N ALA A 547 -8.12 -31.35 8.40
CA ALA A 547 -6.77 -30.91 8.14
C ALA A 547 -5.98 -32.03 7.48
N ALA A 548 -5.31 -31.73 6.38
CA ALA A 548 -4.52 -32.68 5.60
C ALA A 548 -3.03 -32.32 5.63
N ALA A 549 -2.17 -33.30 5.88
CA ALA A 549 -0.73 -33.20 5.75
C ALA A 549 -0.23 -34.20 4.70
N LYS A 550 0.69 -33.79 3.82
CA LYS A 550 1.24 -34.69 2.79
C LYS A 550 2.16 -35.74 3.42
N LYS A 551 2.00 -37.01 3.04
CA LYS A 551 2.85 -38.11 3.49
C LYS A 551 4.33 -37.88 3.12
N SER A 552 4.58 -37.30 1.94
CA SER A 552 5.92 -36.97 1.46
C SER A 552 6.68 -35.96 2.34
N HIS A 553 5.99 -35.22 3.21
CA HIS A 553 6.61 -34.37 4.23
C HIS A 553 6.62 -35.03 5.60
N LEU A 554 5.51 -35.67 5.97
CA LEU A 554 5.33 -36.25 7.30
C LEU A 554 6.21 -37.48 7.55
N GLU A 555 6.34 -38.40 6.60
CA GLU A 555 7.11 -39.63 6.79
C GLU A 555 8.62 -39.35 6.96
N PRO A 556 9.27 -38.51 6.13
CA PRO A 556 10.66 -38.11 6.38
C PRO A 556 10.86 -37.36 7.70
N PHE A 557 9.87 -36.57 8.12
CA PHE A 557 9.92 -35.86 9.41
C PHE A 557 9.93 -36.86 10.58
N VAL A 558 9.02 -37.83 10.59
CA VAL A 558 8.99 -38.91 11.59
C VAL A 558 10.32 -39.67 11.59
N ALA A 559 10.78 -40.12 10.42
CA ALA A 559 12.03 -40.88 10.30
C ALA A 559 13.22 -40.11 10.87
N THR A 560 13.31 -38.80 10.60
CA THR A 560 14.38 -37.94 11.14
C THR A 560 14.38 -37.90 12.68
N LEU A 561 13.20 -37.86 13.30
CA LEU A 561 13.07 -37.84 14.76
C LEU A 561 13.42 -39.19 15.38
N GLU A 562 12.96 -40.28 14.77
CA GLU A 562 13.26 -41.65 15.21
C GLU A 562 14.75 -41.99 15.06
N GLU A 563 15.38 -41.60 13.95
CA GLU A 563 16.83 -41.73 13.73
C GLU A 563 17.65 -40.91 14.74
N ALA A 564 17.11 -39.80 15.22
CA ALA A 564 17.72 -38.99 16.27
C ALA A 564 17.53 -39.58 17.68
N GLY A 565 16.76 -40.67 17.83
CA GLY A 565 16.53 -41.36 19.09
C GLY A 565 15.25 -40.97 19.83
N LEU A 566 14.34 -40.19 19.22
CA LEU A 566 13.07 -39.82 19.82
C LEU A 566 11.98 -40.88 19.52
N PRO A 567 11.41 -41.58 20.52
CA PRO A 567 10.34 -42.56 20.29
C PRO A 567 8.99 -41.86 20.09
N VAL A 568 8.72 -41.43 18.85
CA VAL A 568 7.51 -40.70 18.49
C VAL A 568 6.28 -41.58 18.70
N SER A 569 5.44 -41.23 19.67
CA SER A 569 4.21 -41.96 20.00
C SER A 569 2.97 -41.40 19.28
N GLY A 570 3.03 -40.13 18.89
CA GLY A 570 1.98 -39.46 18.13
C GLY A 570 2.47 -38.14 17.56
N ILE A 571 1.85 -37.69 16.47
CA ILE A 571 2.07 -36.35 15.90
C ILE A 571 0.74 -35.63 15.78
N GLN A 572 0.72 -34.38 16.25
CA GLN A 572 -0.40 -33.46 16.09
C GLN A 572 0.10 -32.11 15.58
N ALA A 573 -0.70 -31.40 14.79
CA ALA A 573 -0.30 -30.07 14.37
C ALA A 573 -0.39 -29.05 15.52
N ALA A 574 0.57 -28.13 15.57
CA ALA A 574 0.63 -27.06 16.56
C ALA A 574 -0.70 -26.28 16.74
N PRO A 575 -1.37 -25.78 15.66
CA PRO A 575 -2.67 -25.11 15.82
C PRO A 575 -3.75 -26.01 16.45
N ILE A 576 -3.76 -27.31 16.14
CA ILE A 576 -4.75 -28.26 16.65
C ILE A 576 -4.45 -28.60 18.12
N ALA A 577 -3.18 -28.81 18.46
CA ALA A 577 -2.76 -28.97 19.86
C ALA A 577 -3.15 -27.74 20.70
N LEU A 578 -2.96 -26.54 20.17
CA LEU A 578 -3.36 -25.29 20.84
C LEU A 578 -4.88 -25.18 21.02
N VAL A 579 -5.67 -25.54 20.00
CA VAL A 579 -7.14 -25.60 20.10
C VAL A 579 -7.57 -26.60 21.19
N ASN A 580 -6.98 -27.80 21.19
CA ASN A 580 -7.26 -28.82 22.19
C ASN A 580 -6.96 -28.34 23.60
N PHE A 581 -5.81 -27.71 23.82
CA PHE A 581 -5.45 -27.11 25.09
C PHE A 581 -6.45 -26.02 25.51
N ALA A 582 -6.74 -25.06 24.62
CA ALA A 582 -7.65 -23.96 24.92
C ALA A 582 -9.08 -24.44 25.21
N ALA A 583 -9.57 -25.47 24.53
CA ALA A 583 -10.90 -26.04 24.77
C ALA A 583 -11.05 -26.63 26.19
N LEU A 584 -9.94 -27.07 26.79
CA LEU A 584 -9.90 -27.58 28.16
C LEU A 584 -9.68 -26.46 29.18
N GLU A 585 -8.65 -25.64 28.96
CA GLU A 585 -8.25 -24.53 29.85
C GLU A 585 -9.38 -23.51 30.05
N PHE A 586 -10.19 -23.26 29.02
CA PHE A 586 -11.27 -22.27 29.06
C PHE A 586 -12.67 -22.88 29.11
N ARG A 587 -12.80 -24.17 29.41
CA ARG A 587 -14.09 -24.89 29.39
C ARG A 587 -15.19 -24.16 30.16
N ASP A 588 -14.87 -23.62 31.33
CA ASP A 588 -15.83 -22.88 32.18
C ASP A 588 -16.38 -21.62 31.48
N LEU A 589 -15.59 -20.98 30.62
CA LEU A 589 -16.02 -19.81 29.83
C LEU A 589 -16.81 -20.18 28.58
N LEU A 590 -16.62 -21.40 28.06
CA LEU A 590 -17.28 -21.89 26.85
C LEU A 590 -18.68 -22.47 27.13
N GLY A 591 -19.04 -22.66 28.40
CA GLY A 591 -20.29 -23.29 28.83
C GLY A 591 -21.55 -22.44 28.72
N GLY A 592 -21.44 -21.11 28.55
CA GLY A 592 -22.59 -20.18 28.55
C GLY A 592 -23.19 -19.98 29.95
N ASN A 593 -23.66 -18.75 30.26
CA ASN A 593 -24.50 -18.51 31.43
C ASN A 593 -25.93 -18.94 31.10
N ASP A 594 -26.27 -20.21 31.29
CA ASP A 594 -27.63 -20.76 31.06
C ASP A 594 -28.72 -20.18 31.99
N LYS A 595 -28.44 -19.11 32.76
CA LYS A 595 -29.35 -18.59 33.80
C LYS A 595 -29.75 -17.11 33.68
N GLU A 596 -29.19 -16.34 32.75
CA GLU A 596 -29.47 -14.89 32.66
C GLU A 596 -30.28 -14.46 31.43
N ASN A 597 -30.55 -15.35 30.47
CA ASN A 597 -31.25 -15.02 29.22
C ASN A 597 -32.60 -15.75 29.06
N GLU A 598 -33.31 -16.06 30.15
CA GLU A 598 -34.66 -16.64 30.07
C GLU A 598 -35.75 -15.60 29.74
N ASP A 599 -35.50 -14.30 29.92
CA ASP A 599 -36.54 -13.25 29.86
C ASP A 599 -36.75 -12.56 28.49
N GLU A 600 -35.94 -12.85 27.45
CA GLU A 600 -36.10 -12.22 26.12
C GLU A 600 -36.13 -13.24 24.97
N GLN A 601 -37.02 -14.24 25.03
CA GLN A 601 -37.31 -15.10 23.88
C GLN A 601 -38.24 -14.37 22.87
N ARG A 602 -37.66 -13.63 21.93
CA ARG A 602 -38.35 -13.27 20.67
C ARG A 602 -38.30 -14.44 19.69
N PRO A 603 -39.31 -14.63 18.83
CA PRO A 603 -39.24 -15.61 17.75
C PRO A 603 -38.13 -15.21 16.78
N LEU A 604 -37.07 -16.03 16.71
CA LEU A 604 -35.98 -15.91 15.74
C LEU A 604 -36.49 -16.20 14.32
N ASP A 605 -36.10 -15.37 13.35
CA ASP A 605 -36.28 -15.67 11.92
C ASP A 605 -35.29 -16.78 11.51
N PRO A 606 -35.74 -17.95 11.04
CA PRO A 606 -34.85 -19.06 10.69
C PRO A 606 -33.87 -18.76 9.54
N ASP A 607 -34.08 -17.69 8.76
CA ASP A 607 -33.12 -17.23 7.74
C ASP A 607 -32.12 -16.17 8.26
N ASP A 608 -32.34 -15.61 9.46
CA ASP A 608 -31.44 -14.62 10.08
C ASP A 608 -30.40 -15.29 10.99
N ARG A 609 -29.30 -15.74 10.38
CA ARG A 609 -28.14 -16.31 11.10
C ARG A 609 -27.37 -15.28 11.94
N SER A 610 -27.73 -14.00 11.89
CA SER A 610 -26.97 -12.93 12.57
C SER A 610 -27.25 -12.84 14.08
N GLU A 611 -28.29 -13.52 14.57
CA GLU A 611 -28.67 -13.52 16.00
C GLU A 611 -28.18 -14.76 16.78
N GLN A 612 -27.78 -15.86 16.12
CA GLN A 612 -27.23 -17.04 16.79
C GLN A 612 -25.75 -16.85 17.10
N LYS A 613 -25.38 -16.66 18.36
CA LYS A 613 -23.98 -16.50 18.80
C LYS A 613 -23.53 -17.66 19.68
N ILE A 614 -22.32 -18.17 19.46
CA ILE A 614 -21.71 -19.18 20.33
C ILE A 614 -20.55 -18.58 21.14
N PRO A 615 -20.57 -18.68 22.49
CA PRO A 615 -19.47 -18.21 23.32
C PRO A 615 -18.15 -18.86 22.91
N GLY A 616 -17.12 -18.04 22.70
CA GLY A 616 -15.82 -18.50 22.26
C GLY A 616 -14.66 -17.73 22.86
N VAL A 617 -13.50 -18.35 22.86
CA VAL A 617 -12.22 -17.72 23.19
C VAL A 617 -11.36 -17.65 21.94
N ALA A 618 -10.73 -16.50 21.72
CA ALA A 618 -9.67 -16.37 20.73
C ALA A 618 -8.31 -16.61 21.41
N ILE A 619 -7.48 -17.46 20.84
CA ILE A 619 -6.07 -17.61 21.25
C ILE A 619 -5.15 -17.35 20.05
N VAL A 620 -4.19 -16.44 20.24
CA VAL A 620 -3.24 -16.02 19.19
C VAL A 620 -1.82 -16.40 19.61
N ASP A 621 -1.26 -17.40 18.96
CA ASP A 621 0.12 -17.83 19.15
C ASP A 621 1.04 -17.12 18.17
N SER A 622 2.03 -16.37 18.66
CA SER A 622 3.06 -15.74 17.84
C SER A 622 4.41 -16.40 18.12
N GLY A 623 4.84 -17.25 17.20
CA GLY A 623 6.15 -17.90 17.20
C GLY A 623 7.22 -17.08 16.46
N ALA A 624 8.34 -17.72 16.13
CA ALA A 624 9.43 -17.07 15.40
C ALA A 624 9.20 -16.99 13.87
N GLU A 625 8.53 -17.98 13.27
CA GLU A 625 8.21 -17.99 11.83
C GLU A 625 6.74 -17.70 11.53
N THR A 626 5.85 -18.06 12.45
CA THR A 626 4.40 -18.07 12.20
C THR A 626 3.63 -17.40 13.32
N THR A 627 2.47 -16.85 12.97
CA THR A 627 1.45 -16.37 13.90
C THR A 627 0.15 -17.09 13.57
N THR A 628 -0.43 -17.75 14.57
CA THR A 628 -1.65 -18.55 14.44
C THR A 628 -2.76 -17.92 15.27
N VAL A 629 -3.93 -17.73 14.67
CA VAL A 629 -5.16 -17.36 15.39
C VAL A 629 -6.06 -18.57 15.46
N CYS A 630 -6.59 -18.87 16.63
CA CYS A 630 -7.59 -19.91 16.85
C CYS A 630 -8.83 -19.30 17.52
N PHE A 631 -10.02 -19.70 17.07
CA PHE A 631 -11.29 -19.50 17.77
C PHE A 631 -11.77 -20.84 18.29
N VAL A 632 -12.13 -20.87 19.57
CA VAL A 632 -12.44 -22.08 20.31
C VAL A 632 -13.76 -21.89 21.02
N SER A 633 -14.74 -22.74 20.74
CA SER A 633 -15.99 -22.84 21.48
C SER A 633 -16.30 -24.30 21.83
N LYS A 634 -17.36 -24.53 22.62
CA LYS A 634 -17.86 -25.89 22.91
C LYS A 634 -18.28 -26.64 21.63
N ARG A 635 -18.76 -25.90 20.62
CA ARG A 635 -19.42 -26.46 19.43
C ARG A 635 -18.69 -26.20 18.11
N ALA A 636 -17.62 -25.42 18.09
CA ALA A 636 -16.91 -25.08 16.87
C ALA A 636 -15.43 -24.75 17.14
N TYR A 637 -14.59 -25.12 16.18
CA TYR A 637 -13.19 -24.73 16.15
C TYR A 637 -12.85 -24.09 14.82
N TRP A 638 -12.06 -23.03 14.88
CA TRP A 638 -11.50 -22.39 13.69
C TRP A 638 -10.05 -22.00 13.98
N PHE A 639 -9.18 -22.13 12.98
CA PHE A 639 -7.79 -21.69 13.11
C PHE A 639 -7.19 -21.33 11.76
N TRP A 640 -6.24 -20.40 11.79
CA TRP A 640 -5.50 -19.98 10.62
C TRP A 640 -4.08 -19.56 11.00
N THR A 641 -3.10 -20.00 10.21
CA THR A 641 -1.69 -19.69 10.41
C THR A 641 -1.19 -18.77 9.31
N ILE A 642 -0.50 -17.70 9.70
CA ILE A 642 0.20 -16.77 8.82
C ILE A 642 1.70 -17.02 8.95
N GLU A 643 2.42 -17.07 7.83
CA GLU A 643 3.89 -17.13 7.80
C GLU A 643 4.52 -15.76 8.09
N SER A 644 4.29 -15.24 9.29
CA SER A 644 4.95 -14.07 9.85
C SER A 644 5.07 -14.24 11.36
N GLY A 645 6.25 -14.00 11.90
CA GLY A 645 6.58 -14.22 13.31
C GLY A 645 7.79 -13.41 13.75
N GLY A 646 8.18 -13.58 15.02
CA GLY A 646 9.21 -12.77 15.68
C GLY A 646 10.61 -12.77 15.03
N GLY A 647 10.93 -13.77 14.22
CA GLY A 647 12.18 -13.84 13.46
C GLY A 647 12.25 -12.80 12.35
N GLU A 648 11.12 -12.41 11.78
CA GLU A 648 11.05 -11.33 10.78
C GLU A 648 11.52 -10.00 11.37
N PHE A 649 10.99 -9.63 12.55
CA PHE A 649 11.39 -8.42 13.26
C PHE A 649 12.87 -8.43 13.64
N THR A 650 13.41 -9.58 14.03
CA THR A 650 14.84 -9.74 14.37
C THR A 650 15.74 -9.42 13.18
N ARG A 651 15.39 -9.90 11.98
CA ARG A 651 16.13 -9.60 10.75
C ARG A 651 16.07 -8.11 10.39
N MET A 652 14.95 -7.46 10.65
CA MET A 652 14.79 -6.02 10.40
C MET A 652 15.64 -5.20 11.36
N ILE A 653 15.64 -5.56 12.64
CA ILE A 653 16.51 -4.95 13.65
C ILE A 653 17.98 -5.14 13.25
N ALA A 654 18.40 -6.36 12.92
CA ALA A 654 19.78 -6.66 12.51
C ALA A 654 20.25 -5.79 11.34
N ARG A 655 19.39 -5.58 10.34
CA ARG A 655 19.69 -4.71 9.19
C ARG A 655 19.82 -3.25 9.60
N SER A 656 18.85 -2.73 10.36
CA SER A 656 18.80 -1.32 10.74
C SER A 656 19.84 -0.93 11.80
N SER A 657 20.24 -1.86 12.66
CA SER A 657 21.29 -1.67 13.68
C SER A 657 22.68 -2.08 13.22
N GLN A 658 22.79 -2.74 12.05
CA GLN A 658 24.04 -3.31 11.54
C GLN A 658 24.71 -4.29 12.53
N GLN A 659 23.89 -5.10 13.21
CA GLN A 659 24.35 -6.11 14.18
C GLN A 659 24.10 -7.53 13.66
N THR A 660 24.71 -8.53 14.30
CA THR A 660 24.42 -9.93 14.02
C THR A 660 22.97 -10.30 14.40
N HIS A 661 22.47 -11.43 13.90
CA HIS A 661 21.12 -11.88 14.25
C HIS A 661 20.96 -12.16 15.75
N ALA A 662 21.99 -12.71 16.40
CA ALA A 662 21.97 -13.00 17.83
C ALA A 662 21.93 -11.71 18.67
N GLU A 663 22.74 -10.70 18.33
CA GLU A 663 22.71 -9.38 18.97
C GLU A 663 21.36 -8.68 18.75
N ALA A 664 20.83 -8.73 17.52
CA ALA A 664 19.53 -8.17 17.20
C ALA A 664 18.37 -8.83 17.98
N GLU A 665 18.44 -10.13 18.25
CA GLU A 665 17.46 -10.82 19.11
C GLU A 665 17.51 -10.29 20.54
N GLN A 666 18.69 -9.97 21.07
CA GLN A 666 18.84 -9.33 22.38
C GLN A 666 18.26 -7.91 22.36
N LEU A 667 18.57 -7.11 21.32
CA LEU A 667 17.98 -5.77 21.14
C LEU A 667 16.45 -5.81 21.02
N LYS A 668 15.89 -6.82 20.36
CA LYS A 668 14.43 -7.03 20.26
C LYS A 668 13.79 -7.29 21.61
N ARG A 669 14.46 -8.06 22.47
CA ARG A 669 14.02 -8.36 23.85
C ARG A 669 14.19 -7.17 24.77
N ASP A 670 15.18 -6.32 24.51
CA ASP A 670 15.45 -5.10 25.27
C ASP A 670 15.61 -3.87 24.37
N VAL A 671 14.49 -3.41 23.81
CA VAL A 671 14.46 -2.21 22.94
C VAL A 671 14.93 -0.94 23.66
N ALA A 672 14.90 -0.93 24.99
CA ALA A 672 15.42 0.16 25.81
C ALA A 672 16.95 0.22 25.83
N SER A 673 17.67 -0.75 25.25
CA SER A 673 19.13 -0.73 25.11
C SER A 673 19.60 -0.17 23.75
N ILE A 674 18.71 -0.08 22.76
CA ILE A 674 19.04 0.38 21.39
C ILE A 674 19.43 1.85 21.41
N ASP A 675 20.60 2.25 20.89
CA ASP A 675 21.02 3.67 20.95
C ASP A 675 20.07 4.60 20.17
N ARG A 676 19.77 4.28 18.91
CA ARG A 676 18.88 5.04 18.02
C ARG A 676 17.55 4.28 17.75
N PRO A 677 16.67 4.14 18.75
CA PRO A 677 15.50 3.26 18.65
C PRO A 677 14.49 3.76 17.60
N HIS A 678 14.34 5.08 17.44
CA HIS A 678 13.48 5.69 16.42
C HIS A 678 13.86 5.24 15.00
N HIS A 679 15.14 5.01 14.73
CA HIS A 679 15.61 4.54 13.42
C HIS A 679 15.50 3.01 13.31
N VAL A 680 15.96 2.28 14.33
CA VAL A 680 16.01 0.81 14.30
C VAL A 680 14.62 0.18 14.33
N MET A 681 13.69 0.75 15.09
CA MET A 681 12.35 0.20 15.29
C MET A 681 11.33 0.69 14.25
N ALA A 682 11.55 1.81 13.56
CA ALA A 682 10.63 2.32 12.53
C ALA A 682 10.18 1.25 11.50
N PRO A 683 11.09 0.47 10.87
CA PRO A 683 10.63 -0.55 9.93
C PRO A 683 9.90 -1.70 10.63
N VAL A 684 10.25 -2.02 11.89
CA VAL A 684 9.57 -3.06 12.68
C VAL A 684 8.13 -2.63 13.01
N GLU A 685 7.94 -1.37 13.40
CA GLU A 685 6.63 -0.78 13.69
C GLU A 685 5.73 -0.81 12.45
N GLN A 686 6.25 -0.38 11.29
CA GLN A 686 5.55 -0.50 10.02
C GLN A 686 5.13 -1.96 9.74
N ARG A 687 6.01 -2.92 10.00
CA ARG A 687 5.70 -4.33 9.76
C ARG A 687 4.66 -4.89 10.72
N LEU A 688 4.62 -4.41 11.97
CA LEU A 688 3.55 -4.76 12.92
C LEU A 688 2.19 -4.25 12.41
N ASP A 689 2.13 -3.04 11.86
CA ASP A 689 0.89 -2.49 11.28
C ASP A 689 0.41 -3.33 10.08
N GLU A 690 1.32 -3.73 9.19
CA GLU A 690 0.99 -4.62 8.08
C GLU A 690 0.47 -5.98 8.55
N LEU A 691 1.09 -6.57 9.58
CA LEU A 691 0.65 -7.83 10.17
C LEU A 691 -0.74 -7.67 10.82
N ARG A 692 -0.99 -6.56 11.51
CA ARG A 692 -2.29 -6.21 12.05
C ARG A 692 -3.35 -6.14 10.96
N SER A 693 -3.11 -5.41 9.87
CA SER A 693 -4.08 -5.33 8.75
C SER A 693 -4.38 -6.68 8.12
N ARG A 694 -3.37 -7.56 8.00
CA ARG A 694 -3.57 -8.93 7.51
C ARG A 694 -4.43 -9.77 8.46
N LEU A 695 -4.16 -9.68 9.76
CA LEU A 695 -4.95 -10.36 10.79
C LEU A 695 -6.39 -9.84 10.84
N ASP A 696 -6.58 -8.53 10.73
CA ASP A 696 -7.91 -7.90 10.69
C ASP A 696 -8.77 -8.47 9.56
N LYS A 697 -8.20 -8.57 8.35
CA LYS A 697 -8.86 -9.20 7.21
C LYS A 697 -9.22 -10.65 7.51
N ILE A 698 -8.28 -11.44 8.01
CA ILE A 698 -8.47 -12.87 8.29
C ILE A 698 -9.57 -13.09 9.36
N VAL A 699 -9.54 -12.32 10.44
CA VAL A 699 -10.54 -12.40 11.52
C VAL A 699 -11.91 -11.92 11.04
N THR A 700 -11.95 -10.85 10.24
CA THR A 700 -13.21 -10.35 9.65
C THR A 700 -13.82 -11.38 8.71
N ASP A 701 -13.01 -12.00 7.85
CA ASP A 701 -13.46 -13.06 6.95
C ASP A 701 -13.93 -14.29 7.74
N ALA A 702 -13.20 -14.67 8.80
CA ALA A 702 -13.60 -15.77 9.69
C ALA A 702 -14.95 -15.50 10.36
N LYS A 703 -15.16 -14.31 10.94
CA LYS A 703 -16.44 -13.93 11.56
C LYS A 703 -17.62 -13.94 10.58
N LYS A 704 -17.38 -13.76 9.28
CA LYS A 704 -18.42 -13.80 8.24
C LYS A 704 -18.69 -15.20 7.69
N THR A 705 -17.68 -16.07 7.64
CA THR A 705 -17.72 -17.32 6.86
C THR A 705 -17.65 -18.59 7.69
N SER A 706 -17.26 -18.48 8.97
CA SER A 706 -17.17 -19.61 9.90
C SER A 706 -18.37 -19.63 10.86
N ALA A 707 -18.28 -20.43 11.92
CA ALA A 707 -19.25 -20.42 12.99
C ALA A 707 -19.41 -19.00 13.59
N PRO A 708 -20.59 -18.62 14.12
CA PRO A 708 -20.86 -17.30 14.64
C PRO A 708 -20.28 -17.15 16.06
N PHE A 709 -18.95 -17.16 16.15
CA PHE A 709 -18.22 -17.02 17.40
C PHE A 709 -18.47 -15.64 18.03
N GLU A 710 -18.94 -15.63 19.27
CA GLU A 710 -18.89 -14.47 20.15
C GLU A 710 -17.67 -14.58 21.05
N ILE A 711 -16.62 -13.86 20.69
CA ILE A 711 -15.35 -13.90 21.40
C ILE A 711 -15.47 -13.12 22.72
N VAL A 712 -15.59 -13.86 23.84
CA VAL A 712 -15.72 -13.30 25.19
C VAL A 712 -14.37 -12.96 25.83
N GLN A 713 -13.29 -13.62 25.37
CA GLN A 713 -11.92 -13.32 25.76
C GLN A 713 -10.94 -13.57 24.60
N THR A 714 -9.89 -12.75 24.54
CA THR A 714 -8.75 -12.94 23.65
C THR A 714 -7.48 -13.15 24.46
N TRP A 715 -6.77 -14.23 24.17
CA TRP A 715 -5.47 -14.55 24.77
C TRP A 715 -4.40 -14.56 23.69
N CYS A 716 -3.18 -14.22 24.06
CA CYS A 716 -2.02 -14.46 23.20
C CYS A 716 -0.92 -15.23 23.93
N CYS A 717 -0.12 -15.94 23.15
CA CYS A 717 0.99 -16.76 23.63
C CYS A 717 2.10 -16.82 22.57
N GLY A 718 3.14 -17.61 22.83
CA GLY A 718 4.32 -17.71 22.00
C GLY A 718 5.38 -16.65 22.34
N GLY A 719 6.64 -16.91 21.97
CA GLY A 719 7.75 -16.00 22.28
C GLY A 719 7.67 -14.66 21.56
N GLY A 720 7.02 -14.61 20.40
CA GLY A 720 6.85 -13.41 19.57
C GLY A 720 5.97 -12.35 20.23
N CYS A 721 4.94 -12.74 20.99
CA CYS A 721 4.02 -11.79 21.63
C CYS A 721 4.67 -10.98 22.76
N LYS A 722 5.84 -11.42 23.26
CA LYS A 722 6.62 -10.73 24.29
C LYS A 722 7.39 -9.51 23.76
N MET A 723 7.49 -9.35 22.44
CA MET A 723 8.17 -8.20 21.85
C MET A 723 7.41 -6.91 22.20
N HIS A 724 8.16 -5.87 22.58
CA HIS A 724 7.58 -4.56 22.86
C HIS A 724 6.76 -4.06 21.65
N GLY A 725 5.58 -3.50 21.91
CA GLY A 725 4.64 -3.04 20.88
C GLY A 725 3.82 -4.14 20.19
N TRP A 726 4.18 -5.43 20.29
CA TRP A 726 3.46 -6.49 19.57
C TRP A 726 2.00 -6.59 20.02
N VAL A 727 1.74 -6.74 21.32
CA VAL A 727 0.37 -6.87 21.84
C VAL A 727 -0.44 -5.61 21.58
N LYS A 728 0.16 -4.43 21.83
CA LYS A 728 -0.44 -3.12 21.59
C LYS A 728 -0.92 -2.97 20.14
N THR A 729 -0.06 -3.26 19.17
CA THR A 729 -0.38 -3.06 17.75
C THR A 729 -1.24 -4.19 17.19
N ILE A 730 -0.91 -5.44 17.50
CA ILE A 730 -1.53 -6.61 16.86
C ILE A 730 -2.90 -6.93 17.45
N LEU A 731 -3.10 -6.82 18.76
CA LEU A 731 -4.30 -7.35 19.43
C LEU A 731 -5.10 -6.31 20.19
N SER A 732 -4.50 -5.20 20.60
CA SER A 732 -5.25 -4.20 21.38
C SER A 732 -6.24 -3.43 20.51
N ASP A 733 -7.38 -3.09 21.10
CA ASP A 733 -8.29 -2.09 20.54
C ASP A 733 -7.79 -0.69 20.95
N GLN A 734 -7.32 0.10 19.99
CA GLN A 734 -6.75 1.42 20.25
C GLN A 734 -7.79 2.41 20.80
N ALA A 735 -9.08 2.21 20.54
CA ALA A 735 -10.15 3.07 21.08
C ALA A 735 -10.39 2.87 22.59
N SER A 736 -9.94 1.74 23.16
CA SER A 736 -10.20 1.37 24.56
C SER A 736 -9.16 1.91 25.57
N ILE A 737 -8.10 2.57 25.11
CA ILE A 737 -6.90 2.88 25.91
C ILE A 737 -6.70 4.39 26.13
N ASP A 738 -7.52 5.23 25.49
CA ASP A 738 -7.56 6.69 25.71
C ASP A 738 -8.59 7.10 26.78
N GLY A 739 -9.12 6.13 27.55
CA GLY A 739 -10.08 6.31 28.64
C GLY A 739 -9.46 6.53 30.01
#